data_AF-A0AAX3WYU7-F1
#
_entry.id   AF-A0AAX3WYU7-F1
#
_cell.length_a   1.000
_cell.length_b   1.000
_cell.length_c   1.000
_cell.angle_alpha   90.00
_cell.angle_beta   90.00
_cell.angle_gamma   90.00
#
_symmetry.space_group_name_H-M   'P 1'
#
loop_
_entity.id
_entity.type
_entity.pdbx_description
1 polymer ?
#
loop_
_entity_poly.entity_id
_entity_poly.type
_entity_poly.pdbx_seq_one_letter_code
_entity_poly.pdbx_strand_id
1 'polypeptide(L)'
;MSFKNEYTLNVDIKRRMTSVVPTFKQGDSATLKFKIFDDGKKFDLAAFTRAEITFKLPSGQTIVGEPYIDVNTQMIVYNFVGVEMNEAGKLTTILSIYSGTSMVSIQPFSIFIFDHLKDKDLSYIGILQDLIAEVQLLNEEVKSTLSEANNLKDKLNDVLNEANNAEQIRNTNEQNRITSENTRNSNESIRQQNELDRKNAESIRESNEATRIQNEQNRQNEFDNKINEAEEAITDTKKATDKANQAADSIKGWGQATVWNSTTTYSKNNVVTYNGSTWQSKGDNNLNSIPSETNTNWILLALRGVDGTGAVSTVNSKSPDGTGNVELTADEIGTYTQQQIDDKDTAIKEYFTDKGIGDKVIVISEQDYIDADYNGMFWVKNDALDFLPTETDHAATLLVYENPDNGNVVKIFNIINPTTAISYMRSYTYDNTSSLIHDSGWIEGGGGSGTGGGGNVSVNSYPLVTDLESQTIWDLPTGAYNQVTDSVMVFHNTVFLESVSYTITNNRLSIPDNPHTEIAKNNVVLIVFRNMPNMKVEFDGNNIIDGSIAFSKLGQDVQYAINNAGGKIELVDNLTTDDATKALAASQGVVIKKELDKKWQKGVYNDTDITNLGHFTAEKVLYIKQSDWKDTGNVEQLDINIPFGGSFTGLIKVTYTSTWGNSDSHGGATVLYRIGNYINQDISERLNDYVLETITPAFAKDYYIHLPYIHEGGTATLIVQKAPSATNPFIVKIEIQGYNFSGRSAFQVMDETDFFVYDKGSPTDSGYPWKPQVSRIPTLAVWNKWDTTMWNDIIDGRTFKFAGGTHNVANFTPEQFRNVLDSYLVNRMGTFKCFAQSQSLGLTNLMDMYGILTTIKPWTDESGGGLKQRFETSDVIFKRYQIDATTWSAWVCIQNKDVDIIKLFQSVSNGKAVVNQAVTDMGVYTAPDATFATTANNIRLLSTAKKGVGTYYFESYQTVFRITGLDFTPRVITFRTRATTDRFWGTYNADFTTSEFQVTANGASHGNVFSVFYGGFEVRVAHPTVNSGAMFDWFVSK
;
A
#
# COMPACT_ATOMS: atom_id res chain seq x y z
N MET A 1 82.80 -17.21 76.12
CA MET A 1 83.43 -18.16 77.07
C MET A 1 82.44 -18.39 78.20
N SER A 2 82.01 -19.64 78.42
CA SER A 2 81.08 -19.97 79.50
C SER A 2 81.85 -20.01 80.82
N PHE A 3 81.51 -19.13 81.76
CA PHE A 3 82.00 -19.20 83.13
C PHE A 3 81.44 -20.46 83.79
N LYS A 4 82.30 -21.24 84.44
CA LYS A 4 81.87 -22.41 85.21
C LYS A 4 82.26 -22.20 86.66
N ASN A 5 81.33 -22.48 87.56
CA ASN A 5 81.57 -22.38 89.00
C ASN A 5 82.30 -23.62 89.52
N GLU A 6 82.49 -24.64 88.69
CA GLU A 6 83.32 -25.79 88.99
C GLU A 6 84.22 -26.13 87.80
N TYR A 7 85.52 -26.32 88.08
CA TYR A 7 86.47 -26.89 87.13
C TYR A 7 87.12 -28.13 87.71
N THR A 8 87.21 -29.19 86.92
CA THR A 8 88.11 -30.33 87.19
C THR A 8 89.31 -30.23 86.26
N LEU A 9 90.49 -30.09 86.83
CA LEU A 9 91.75 -30.04 86.13
C LEU A 9 92.49 -31.37 86.22
N ASN A 10 93.01 -31.82 85.08
CA ASN A 10 93.96 -32.92 85.02
C ASN A 10 95.36 -32.30 85.07
N VAL A 11 96.04 -32.45 86.20
CA VAL A 11 97.38 -31.89 86.42
C VAL A 11 98.40 -33.02 86.45
N ASP A 12 99.57 -32.80 85.87
CA ASP A 12 100.65 -33.79 85.83
C ASP A 12 101.87 -33.24 86.59
N ILE A 13 102.51 -34.10 87.38
CA ILE A 13 103.66 -33.72 88.21
C ILE A 13 104.89 -33.44 87.33
N LYS A 14 105.01 -34.08 86.16
CA LYS A 14 106.20 -34.02 85.28
C LYS A 14 105.95 -33.32 83.94
N ARG A 15 104.68 -33.09 83.54
CA ARG A 15 104.33 -32.48 82.24
C ARG A 15 103.61 -31.13 82.37
N ARG A 16 103.90 -30.20 81.46
CA ARG A 16 103.20 -28.91 81.35
C ARG A 16 101.76 -29.11 80.86
N MET A 17 100.79 -28.47 81.51
CA MET A 17 99.40 -28.45 81.03
C MET A 17 99.23 -27.59 79.78
N THR A 18 98.58 -28.12 78.74
CA THR A 18 98.16 -27.39 77.52
C THR A 18 96.71 -26.89 77.64
N SER A 19 96.55 -25.90 78.52
CA SER A 19 95.59 -24.78 78.56
C SER A 19 94.10 -25.01 78.21
N VAL A 20 93.35 -25.63 79.13
CA VAL A 20 92.14 -24.95 79.64
C VAL A 20 92.62 -24.11 80.82
N VAL A 21 92.58 -22.78 80.71
CA VAL A 21 92.82 -21.89 81.85
C VAL A 21 91.49 -21.73 82.58
N PRO A 22 91.33 -22.26 83.81
CA PRO A 22 90.11 -22.04 84.57
C PRO A 22 89.87 -20.54 84.69
N THR A 23 88.67 -20.13 84.33
CA THR A 23 88.27 -18.74 84.38
C THR A 23 87.05 -18.63 85.28
N PHE A 24 87.19 -17.91 86.38
CA PHE A 24 86.13 -17.70 87.36
C PHE A 24 85.76 -16.22 87.41
N LYS A 25 84.54 -15.95 87.88
CA LYS A 25 84.06 -14.60 88.12
C LYS A 25 84.48 -14.14 89.52
N GLN A 26 84.95 -12.90 89.64
CA GLN A 26 85.32 -12.29 90.91
C GLN A 26 84.14 -12.34 91.91
N GLY A 27 84.41 -12.78 93.15
CA GLY A 27 83.42 -12.84 94.24
C GLY A 27 82.36 -13.94 94.15
N ASP A 28 82.43 -14.85 93.18
CA ASP A 28 81.50 -15.98 93.05
C ASP A 28 81.93 -17.17 93.93
N SER A 29 80.98 -18.05 94.26
CA SER A 29 81.28 -19.35 94.89
C SER A 29 81.79 -20.32 93.83
N ALA A 30 83.05 -20.74 93.95
CA ALA A 30 83.70 -21.60 92.96
C ALA A 30 84.43 -22.80 93.60
N THR A 31 84.56 -23.88 92.83
CA THR A 31 85.27 -25.10 93.22
C THR A 31 86.27 -25.51 92.15
N LEU A 32 87.48 -25.87 92.59
CA LEU A 32 88.53 -26.43 91.76
C LEU A 32 88.89 -27.84 92.23
N LYS A 33 88.74 -28.80 91.33
CA LYS A 33 89.06 -30.21 91.57
C LYS A 33 90.28 -30.60 90.75
N PHE A 34 91.15 -31.42 91.31
CA PHE A 34 92.38 -31.86 90.66
C PHE A 34 92.43 -33.38 90.58
N LYS A 35 92.60 -33.88 89.36
CA LYS A 35 93.04 -35.26 89.08
C LYS A 35 94.53 -35.21 88.83
N ILE A 36 95.30 -35.91 89.67
CA ILE A 36 96.76 -35.88 89.61
C ILE A 36 97.25 -37.02 88.72
N PHE A 37 98.24 -36.74 87.89
CA PHE A 37 98.92 -37.68 87.02
C PHE A 37 100.44 -37.62 87.24
N ASP A 38 101.13 -38.74 87.05
CA ASP A 38 102.58 -38.80 86.92
C ASP A 38 102.92 -39.38 85.54
N ASP A 39 103.46 -38.53 84.66
CA ASP A 39 103.85 -38.86 83.30
C ASP A 39 102.70 -39.50 82.48
N GLY A 40 101.48 -38.96 82.65
CA GLY A 40 100.25 -39.38 81.97
C GLY A 40 99.49 -40.53 82.63
N LYS A 41 100.00 -41.13 83.72
CA LYS A 41 99.29 -42.16 84.49
C LYS A 41 98.64 -41.57 85.73
N LYS A 42 97.42 -41.99 86.08
CA LYS A 42 96.71 -41.49 87.28
C LYS A 42 97.58 -41.76 88.52
N PHE A 43 97.85 -40.72 89.29
CA PHE A 43 98.67 -40.77 90.49
C PHE A 43 97.81 -41.17 91.70
N ASP A 44 98.28 -42.14 92.48
CA ASP A 44 97.55 -42.63 93.66
C ASP A 44 97.79 -41.70 94.86
N LEU A 45 96.70 -41.21 95.43
CA LEU A 45 96.71 -40.26 96.55
C LEU A 45 96.57 -40.94 97.91
N ALA A 46 96.42 -42.27 97.99
CA ALA A 46 96.15 -42.99 99.23
C ALA A 46 97.22 -42.80 100.33
N ALA A 47 98.48 -42.54 99.96
CA ALA A 47 99.59 -42.34 100.90
C ALA A 47 99.78 -40.88 101.36
N PHE A 48 99.00 -39.93 100.83
CA PHE A 48 99.13 -38.50 101.13
C PHE A 48 98.06 -38.07 102.12
N THR A 49 98.47 -37.31 103.14
CA THR A 49 97.57 -36.94 104.27
C THR A 49 97.22 -35.46 104.28
N ARG A 50 97.95 -34.62 103.52
CA ARG A 50 97.71 -33.18 103.43
C ARG A 50 98.01 -32.66 102.03
N ALA A 51 97.23 -31.69 101.58
CA ALA A 51 97.50 -30.91 100.38
C ALA A 51 97.46 -29.41 100.73
N GLU A 52 98.21 -28.61 99.99
CA GLU A 52 98.30 -27.16 100.15
C GLU A 52 98.26 -26.52 98.76
N ILE A 53 97.40 -25.52 98.58
CA ILE A 53 97.34 -24.75 97.33
C ILE A 53 97.73 -23.31 97.61
N THR A 54 98.67 -22.78 96.85
CA THR A 54 99.13 -21.41 96.97
C THR A 54 98.72 -20.61 95.75
N PHE A 55 98.06 -19.47 95.96
CA PHE A 55 97.70 -18.50 94.93
C PHE A 55 98.56 -17.25 95.08
N LYS A 56 99.23 -16.86 94.01
CA LYS A 56 99.86 -15.55 93.89
C LYS A 56 98.94 -14.64 93.07
N LEU A 57 98.40 -13.61 93.73
CA LEU A 57 97.49 -12.63 93.14
C LEU A 57 98.24 -11.68 92.20
N PRO A 58 97.54 -10.96 91.30
CA PRO A 58 98.14 -9.96 90.42
C PRO A 58 98.98 -8.88 91.14
N SER A 59 98.59 -8.47 92.35
CA SER A 59 99.35 -7.57 93.23
C SER A 59 100.67 -8.14 93.73
N GLY A 60 100.89 -9.45 93.59
CA GLY A 60 102.03 -10.18 94.11
C GLY A 60 101.82 -10.76 95.51
N GLN A 61 100.69 -10.47 96.17
CA GLN A 61 100.32 -11.09 97.45
C GLN A 61 100.13 -12.60 97.28
N THR A 62 100.60 -13.38 98.26
CA THR A 62 100.46 -14.84 98.26
C THR A 62 99.43 -15.26 99.29
N ILE A 63 98.42 -16.01 98.86
CA ILE A 63 97.40 -16.63 99.69
C ILE A 63 97.60 -18.14 99.66
N VAL A 64 97.57 -18.77 100.82
CA VAL A 64 97.67 -20.23 100.95
C VAL A 64 96.33 -20.76 101.40
N GLY A 65 95.82 -21.76 100.69
CA GLY A 65 94.59 -22.47 100.99
C GLY A 65 94.86 -23.93 101.34
N GLU A 66 93.96 -24.50 102.14
CA GLU A 66 94.01 -25.89 102.59
C GLU A 66 92.96 -26.73 101.85
N PRO A 67 93.31 -27.33 100.69
CA PRO A 67 92.43 -28.28 100.03
C PRO A 67 92.38 -29.61 100.78
N TYR A 68 91.27 -30.33 100.65
CA TYR A 68 91.16 -31.69 101.18
C TYR A 68 91.35 -32.74 100.07
N ILE A 69 91.85 -33.91 100.45
CA ILE A 69 92.03 -35.06 99.56
C ILE A 69 90.79 -35.94 99.69
N ASP A 70 90.03 -36.09 98.61
CA ASP A 70 88.92 -37.02 98.53
C ASP A 70 89.44 -38.39 98.06
N VAL A 71 89.66 -39.29 99.03
CA VAL A 71 90.18 -40.64 98.79
C VAL A 71 89.24 -41.52 97.97
N ASN A 72 87.92 -41.26 97.99
CA ASN A 72 86.94 -42.06 97.25
C ASN A 72 86.98 -41.73 95.76
N THR A 73 87.11 -40.44 95.43
CA THR A 73 87.20 -40.00 94.03
C THR A 73 88.63 -39.91 93.51
N GLN A 74 89.63 -40.05 94.39
CA GLN A 74 91.06 -39.90 94.09
C GLN A 74 91.33 -38.52 93.46
N MET A 75 90.79 -37.47 94.08
CA MET A 75 90.94 -36.08 93.67
C MET A 75 91.30 -35.18 94.86
N ILE A 76 91.91 -34.04 94.54
CA ILE A 76 92.13 -32.97 95.51
C ILE A 76 91.11 -31.88 95.22
N VAL A 77 90.40 -31.41 96.24
CA VAL A 77 89.31 -30.44 96.07
C VAL A 77 89.61 -29.19 96.88
N TYR A 78 89.59 -28.06 96.18
CA TYR A 78 89.67 -26.74 96.77
C TYR A 78 88.38 -25.97 96.50
N ASN A 79 87.72 -25.51 97.55
CA ASN A 79 86.61 -24.57 97.45
C ASN A 79 87.17 -23.17 97.70
N PHE A 80 86.86 -22.25 96.81
CA PHE A 80 87.27 -20.86 96.96
C PHE A 80 86.54 -20.24 98.17
N VAL A 81 87.30 -19.57 99.03
CA VAL A 81 86.81 -18.88 100.23
C VAL A 81 86.75 -17.36 100.03
N GLY A 82 87.14 -16.88 98.84
CA GLY A 82 86.85 -15.54 98.33
C GLY A 82 88.01 -14.55 98.45
N VAL A 83 88.91 -14.68 99.44
CA VAL A 83 90.05 -13.76 99.60
C VAL A 83 91.07 -13.88 98.46
N GLU A 84 91.25 -15.08 97.93
CA GLU A 84 92.08 -15.34 96.76
C GLU A 84 91.45 -14.84 95.45
N MET A 85 90.14 -14.54 95.44
CA MET A 85 89.41 -14.02 94.28
C MET A 85 89.22 -12.50 94.33
N ASN A 86 89.85 -11.80 95.28
CA ASN A 86 89.62 -10.37 95.48
C ASN A 86 90.18 -9.47 94.37
N GLU A 87 91.10 -9.98 93.56
CA GLU A 87 91.70 -9.24 92.44
C GLU A 87 91.40 -9.94 91.12
N ALA A 88 90.83 -9.19 90.17
CA ALA A 88 90.69 -9.67 88.80
C ALA A 88 92.03 -9.67 88.07
N GLY A 89 92.28 -10.72 87.29
CA GLY A 89 93.50 -10.92 86.55
C GLY A 89 94.01 -12.35 86.61
N LYS A 90 95.26 -12.54 86.19
CA LYS A 90 95.91 -13.85 86.14
C LYS A 90 96.57 -14.18 87.47
N LEU A 91 96.09 -15.23 88.13
CA LEU A 91 96.68 -15.79 89.33
C LEU A 91 97.67 -16.89 88.94
N THR A 92 98.80 -16.96 89.65
CA THR A 92 99.72 -18.10 89.54
C THR A 92 99.50 -19.03 90.72
N THR A 93 99.14 -20.28 90.44
CA THR A 93 98.72 -21.25 91.42
C THR A 93 99.70 -22.41 91.49
N ILE A 94 100.05 -22.82 92.70
CA ILE A 94 100.94 -23.96 92.99
C ILE A 94 100.18 -24.93 93.88
N LEU A 95 100.15 -26.21 93.52
CA LEU A 95 99.56 -27.26 94.36
C LEU A 95 100.68 -28.17 94.87
N SER A 96 100.76 -28.35 96.18
CA SER A 96 101.73 -29.22 96.86
C SER A 96 100.99 -30.28 97.68
N ILE A 97 101.48 -31.52 97.63
CA ILE A 97 100.92 -32.65 98.37
C ILE A 97 101.98 -33.29 99.26
N TYR A 98 101.58 -33.70 100.46
CA TYR A 98 102.47 -34.17 101.51
C TYR A 98 102.15 -35.59 101.97
N SER A 99 103.19 -36.41 102.11
CA SER A 99 103.16 -37.71 102.77
C SER A 99 104.22 -37.70 103.88
N GLY A 100 103.79 -37.46 105.13
CA GLY A 100 104.70 -37.23 106.25
C GLY A 100 105.57 -35.98 106.04
N THR A 101 106.89 -36.13 106.02
CA THR A 101 107.86 -35.04 105.79
C THR A 101 108.23 -34.86 104.32
N SER A 102 107.77 -35.74 103.42
CA SER A 102 108.03 -35.68 101.98
C SER A 102 106.96 -34.86 101.26
N MET A 103 107.39 -33.99 100.34
CA MET A 103 106.51 -33.11 99.55
C MET A 103 106.69 -33.33 98.05
N VAL A 104 105.59 -33.36 97.32
CA VAL A 104 105.56 -33.28 95.85
C VAL A 104 104.80 -32.02 95.47
N SER A 105 105.45 -31.11 94.75
CA SER A 105 104.82 -29.91 94.19
C SER A 105 104.56 -30.10 92.70
N ILE A 106 103.36 -29.74 92.28
CA ILE A 106 102.95 -29.73 90.89
C ILE A 106 103.44 -28.44 90.25
N GLN A 107 103.77 -28.50 88.96
CA GLN A 107 104.22 -27.33 88.22
C GLN A 107 103.19 -26.19 88.33
N PRO A 108 103.62 -24.94 88.59
CA PRO A 108 102.72 -23.81 88.68
C PRO A 108 101.87 -23.66 87.42
N PHE A 109 100.57 -23.43 87.60
CA PHE A 109 99.63 -23.16 86.51
C PHE A 109 98.87 -21.86 86.78
N SER A 110 98.12 -21.39 85.79
CA SER A 110 97.42 -20.13 85.90
C SER A 110 95.92 -20.32 85.98
N ILE A 111 95.29 -19.48 86.79
CA ILE A 111 93.84 -19.30 86.89
C ILE A 111 93.57 -17.84 86.53
N PHE A 112 92.44 -17.56 85.90
CA PHE A 112 92.04 -16.20 85.57
C PHE A 112 90.78 -15.80 86.33
N ILE A 113 90.81 -14.67 87.02
CA ILE A 113 89.65 -14.07 87.67
C ILE A 113 89.19 -12.90 86.81
N PHE A 114 87.91 -12.88 86.44
CA PHE A 114 87.32 -11.87 85.57
C PHE A 114 86.40 -10.93 86.37
N ASP A 115 86.51 -9.61 86.17
CA ASP A 115 85.82 -8.60 86.98
C ASP A 115 84.35 -8.35 86.58
N HIS A 116 83.97 -8.34 85.30
CA HIS A 116 82.57 -8.30 84.78
C HIS A 116 82.55 -8.12 83.25
N LEU A 117 81.44 -8.45 82.56
CA LEU A 117 81.28 -8.16 81.12
C LEU A 117 81.09 -6.65 80.90
N LYS A 118 81.74 -6.07 79.89
CA LYS A 118 81.68 -4.62 79.60
C LYS A 118 80.37 -4.25 78.90
N ASP A 119 79.80 -3.10 79.24
CA ASP A 119 78.45 -2.64 78.85
C ASP A 119 78.14 -2.68 77.34
N LYS A 120 79.15 -2.56 76.46
CA LYS A 120 78.93 -2.56 75.00
C LYS A 120 78.38 -3.90 74.48
N ASP A 121 78.75 -5.03 75.11
CA ASP A 121 78.37 -6.35 74.62
C ASP A 121 76.92 -6.71 75.01
N LEU A 122 76.38 -6.10 76.07
CA LEU A 122 74.95 -6.16 76.42
C LEU A 122 74.08 -5.38 75.42
N SER A 123 74.60 -4.26 74.89
CA SER A 123 73.91 -3.48 73.86
C SER A 123 73.78 -4.23 72.53
N TYR A 124 74.78 -5.00 72.12
CA TYR A 124 74.72 -5.79 70.87
C TYR A 124 73.71 -6.94 70.92
N ILE A 125 73.49 -7.52 72.10
CA ILE A 125 72.48 -8.59 72.28
C ILE A 125 71.07 -8.03 72.16
N GLY A 126 70.81 -6.82 72.67
CA GLY A 126 69.51 -6.14 72.48
C GLY A 126 69.20 -5.87 71.01
N ILE A 127 70.17 -5.32 70.27
CA ILE A 127 70.02 -5.04 68.82
C ILE A 127 69.72 -6.31 68.02
N LEU A 128 70.35 -7.44 68.35
CA LEU A 128 70.09 -8.71 67.67
C LEU A 128 68.70 -9.29 67.99
N GLN A 129 68.19 -9.10 69.22
CA GLN A 129 66.85 -9.53 69.58
C GLN A 129 65.77 -8.69 68.87
N ASP A 130 65.98 -7.37 68.77
CA ASP A 130 65.09 -6.48 68.03
C ASP A 130 65.07 -6.84 66.53
N LEU A 131 66.23 -7.12 65.94
CA LEU A 131 66.32 -7.52 64.53
C LEU A 131 65.64 -8.86 64.25
N ILE A 132 65.71 -9.82 65.18
CA ILE A 132 65.02 -11.11 65.06
C ILE A 132 63.50 -10.91 65.15
N ALA A 133 63.03 -10.06 66.07
CA ALA A 133 61.61 -9.73 66.20
C ALA A 133 61.08 -9.04 64.93
N GLU A 134 61.86 -8.12 64.35
CA GLU A 134 61.52 -7.44 63.10
C GLU A 134 61.41 -8.41 61.91
N VAL A 135 62.37 -9.34 61.76
CA VAL A 135 62.31 -10.36 60.70
C VAL A 135 61.10 -11.30 60.87
N GLN A 136 60.74 -11.65 62.10
CA GLN A 136 59.55 -12.48 62.36
C GLN A 136 58.25 -11.77 62.00
N LEU A 137 58.13 -10.48 62.35
CA LEU A 137 56.99 -9.65 61.97
C LEU A 137 56.89 -9.52 60.45
N LEU A 138 58.01 -9.27 59.77
CA LEU A 138 58.06 -9.18 58.31
C LEU A 138 57.59 -10.49 57.64
N ASN A 139 57.97 -11.64 58.22
CA ASN A 139 57.58 -12.95 57.67
C ASN A 139 56.08 -13.22 57.83
N GLU A 140 55.46 -12.79 58.92
CA GLU A 140 54.01 -12.87 59.10
C GLU A 140 53.26 -11.90 58.17
N GLU A 141 53.80 -10.69 57.96
CA GLU A 141 53.25 -9.71 57.01
C GLU A 141 53.29 -10.24 55.56
N VAL A 142 54.39 -10.89 55.16
CA VAL A 142 54.52 -11.53 53.84
C VAL A 142 53.51 -12.68 53.65
N LYS A 143 53.29 -13.50 54.69
CA LYS A 143 52.25 -14.55 54.62
C LYS A 143 50.85 -13.96 54.44
N SER A 144 50.55 -12.89 55.18
CA SER A 144 49.27 -12.20 55.10
C SER A 144 49.04 -11.64 53.68
N THR A 145 50.02 -10.91 53.15
CA THR A 145 49.94 -10.33 51.79
C THR A 145 49.85 -11.40 50.69
N LEU A 146 50.53 -12.53 50.84
CA LEU A 146 50.40 -13.64 49.88
C LEU A 146 48.99 -14.27 49.92
N SER A 147 48.40 -14.39 51.12
CA SER A 147 47.02 -14.86 51.27
C SER A 147 46.03 -13.92 50.60
N GLU A 148 46.18 -12.61 50.80
CA GLU A 148 45.36 -11.58 50.13
C GLU A 148 45.51 -11.62 48.61
N ALA A 149 46.73 -11.77 48.10
CA ALA A 149 46.99 -11.86 46.67
C ALA A 149 46.30 -13.08 46.01
N ASN A 150 46.30 -14.23 46.68
CA ASN A 150 45.59 -15.41 46.19
C ASN A 150 44.07 -15.19 46.19
N ASN A 151 43.52 -14.57 47.24
CA ASN A 151 42.09 -14.25 47.31
C ASN A 151 41.68 -13.26 46.20
N LEU A 152 42.53 -12.27 45.90
CA LEU A 152 42.35 -11.36 44.77
C LEU A 152 42.38 -12.08 43.41
N LYS A 153 43.28 -13.06 43.24
CA LYS A 153 43.35 -13.88 42.03
C LYS A 153 42.07 -14.69 41.80
N ASP A 154 41.52 -15.28 42.85
CA ASP A 154 40.27 -16.05 42.77
C ASP A 154 39.09 -15.13 42.42
N LYS A 155 38.99 -13.97 43.10
CA LYS A 155 38.00 -12.95 42.74
C LYS A 155 38.12 -12.47 41.29
N LEU A 156 39.34 -12.33 40.78
CA LEU A 156 39.56 -11.93 39.38
C LEU A 156 39.07 -13.01 38.41
N ASN A 157 39.30 -14.29 38.72
CA ASN A 157 38.81 -15.40 37.90
C ASN A 157 37.27 -15.45 37.90
N ASP A 158 36.64 -15.23 39.05
CA ASP A 158 35.18 -15.17 39.16
C ASP A 158 34.61 -14.04 38.30
N VAL A 159 35.17 -12.82 38.41
CA VAL A 159 34.77 -11.67 37.59
C VAL A 159 34.97 -11.93 36.10
N LEU A 160 36.07 -12.59 35.71
CA LEU A 160 36.33 -12.92 34.31
C LEU A 160 35.30 -13.93 33.78
N ASN A 161 34.93 -14.93 34.58
CA ASN A 161 33.90 -15.90 34.22
C ASN A 161 32.51 -15.25 34.11
N GLU A 162 32.16 -14.36 35.04
CA GLU A 162 30.94 -13.57 34.96
C GLU A 162 30.88 -12.71 33.71
N ALA A 163 31.99 -12.02 33.36
CA ALA A 163 32.08 -11.21 32.15
C ALA A 163 31.92 -12.06 30.88
N ASN A 164 32.56 -13.22 30.82
CA ASN A 164 32.44 -14.14 29.67
C ASN A 164 31.01 -14.68 29.51
N ASN A 165 30.36 -15.05 30.61
CA ASN A 165 28.97 -15.51 30.59
C ASN A 165 28.02 -14.37 30.17
N ALA A 166 28.22 -13.16 30.68
CA ALA A 166 27.44 -11.99 30.29
C ALA A 166 27.58 -11.69 28.79
N GLU A 167 28.79 -11.81 28.24
CA GLU A 167 29.05 -11.59 26.82
C GLU A 167 28.45 -12.69 25.94
N GLN A 168 28.46 -13.95 26.37
CA GLN A 168 27.72 -15.03 25.69
C GLN A 168 26.21 -14.79 25.67
N ILE A 169 25.64 -14.33 26.78
CA ILE A 169 24.21 -13.96 26.85
C ILE A 169 23.91 -12.81 25.90
N ARG A 170 24.75 -11.75 25.88
CA ARG A 170 24.60 -10.62 24.95
C ARG A 170 24.64 -11.07 23.50
N ASN A 171 25.59 -11.93 23.12
CA ASN A 171 25.73 -12.46 21.76
C ASN A 171 24.52 -13.32 21.35
N THR A 172 24.00 -14.13 22.27
CA THR A 172 22.78 -14.92 22.04
C THR A 172 21.56 -14.02 21.84
N ASN A 173 21.41 -12.99 22.68
CA ASN A 173 20.33 -12.00 22.55
C ASN A 173 20.42 -11.23 21.24
N GLU A 174 21.62 -10.87 20.79
CA GLU A 174 21.82 -10.18 19.52
C GLU A 174 21.47 -11.07 18.32
N GLN A 175 21.82 -12.37 18.36
CA GLN A 175 21.39 -13.32 17.32
C GLN A 175 19.86 -13.51 17.29
N ASN A 176 19.21 -13.55 18.46
CA ASN A 176 17.75 -13.60 18.54
C ASN A 176 17.11 -12.33 17.95
N ARG A 177 17.71 -11.16 18.20
CA ARG A 177 17.27 -9.88 17.62
C ARG A 177 17.42 -9.88 16.10
N ILE A 178 18.56 -10.35 15.57
CA ILE A 178 18.81 -10.46 14.12
C ILE A 178 17.80 -11.38 13.45
N THR A 179 17.54 -12.56 14.03
CA THR A 179 16.57 -13.53 13.50
C THR A 179 15.15 -12.95 13.48
N SER A 180 14.77 -12.25 14.55
CA SER A 180 13.48 -11.56 14.65
C SER A 180 13.35 -10.45 13.60
N GLU A 181 14.42 -9.69 13.39
CA GLU A 181 14.44 -8.60 12.40
C GLU A 181 14.38 -9.12 10.96
N ASN A 182 15.07 -10.21 10.65
CA ASN A 182 14.97 -10.89 9.35
C ASN A 182 13.55 -11.42 9.10
N THR A 183 12.90 -11.96 10.13
CA THR A 183 11.49 -12.38 10.05
C THR A 183 10.57 -11.20 9.79
N ARG A 184 10.76 -10.08 10.50
CA ARG A 184 10.01 -8.84 10.29
C ARG A 184 10.18 -8.32 8.86
N ASN A 185 11.39 -8.33 8.32
CA ASN A 185 11.68 -7.88 6.96
C ASN A 185 11.00 -8.77 5.91
N SER A 186 11.02 -10.10 6.09
CA SER A 186 10.31 -11.03 5.20
C SER A 186 8.80 -10.80 5.21
N ASN A 187 8.21 -10.64 6.40
CA ASN A 187 6.79 -10.33 6.56
C ASN A 187 6.41 -8.97 5.94
N GLU A 188 7.29 -7.98 6.05
CA GLU A 188 7.08 -6.66 5.45
C GLU A 188 7.15 -6.72 3.91
N SER A 189 8.06 -7.51 3.33
CA SER A 189 8.08 -7.77 1.89
C SER A 189 6.80 -8.46 1.41
N ILE A 190 6.29 -9.44 2.15
CA ILE A 190 5.01 -10.11 1.84
C ILE A 190 3.85 -9.11 1.91
N ARG A 191 3.81 -8.25 2.93
CA ARG A 191 2.79 -7.20 3.05
C ARG A 191 2.83 -6.23 1.87
N GLN A 192 4.02 -5.83 1.42
CA GLN A 192 4.19 -4.96 0.26
C GLN A 192 3.71 -5.62 -1.03
N GLN A 193 4.01 -6.91 -1.23
CA GLN A 193 3.51 -7.67 -2.38
C GLN A 193 1.98 -7.79 -2.36
N ASN A 194 1.39 -8.13 -1.21
CA ASN A 194 -0.07 -8.21 -1.07
C ASN A 194 -0.75 -6.86 -1.34
N GLU A 195 -0.13 -5.74 -0.92
CA GLU A 195 -0.65 -4.41 -1.18
C GLU A 195 -0.51 -4.01 -2.67
N LEU A 196 0.54 -4.47 -3.35
CA LEU A 196 0.68 -4.33 -4.80
C LEU A 196 -0.39 -5.13 -5.55
N ASP A 197 -0.62 -6.38 -5.16
CA ASP A 197 -1.65 -7.24 -5.75
C ASP A 197 -3.04 -6.65 -5.55
N ARG A 198 -3.32 -6.10 -4.36
CA ARG A 198 -4.57 -5.38 -4.07
C ARG A 198 -4.75 -4.16 -4.98
N LYS A 199 -3.69 -3.36 -5.21
CA LYS A 199 -3.75 -2.19 -6.11
C LYS A 199 -4.00 -2.60 -7.56
N ASN A 200 -3.37 -3.69 -8.02
CA ASN A 200 -3.60 -4.21 -9.36
C ASN A 200 -5.04 -4.71 -9.52
N ALA A 201 -5.57 -5.43 -8.53
CA ALA A 201 -6.96 -5.85 -8.52
C ALA A 201 -7.94 -4.66 -8.51
N GLU A 202 -7.60 -3.60 -7.78
CA GLU A 202 -8.42 -2.37 -7.75
C GLU A 202 -8.41 -1.64 -9.10
N SER A 203 -7.25 -1.54 -9.76
CA SER A 203 -7.13 -0.98 -11.11
C SER A 203 -7.98 -1.75 -12.14
N ILE A 204 -7.99 -3.09 -12.05
CA ILE A 204 -8.85 -3.94 -12.89
C ILE A 204 -10.33 -3.67 -12.59
N ARG A 205 -10.71 -3.55 -11.31
CA ARG A 205 -12.08 -3.21 -10.91
C ARG A 205 -12.52 -1.86 -11.47
N GLU A 206 -11.65 -0.85 -11.42
CA GLU A 206 -11.90 0.49 -11.98
C GLU A 206 -12.10 0.45 -13.50
N SER A 207 -11.28 -0.32 -14.22
CA SER A 207 -11.42 -0.50 -15.68
C SER A 207 -12.72 -1.22 -16.05
N ASN A 208 -13.09 -2.26 -15.29
CA ASN A 208 -14.35 -2.98 -15.47
C ASN A 208 -15.55 -2.07 -15.20
N GLU A 209 -15.47 -1.23 -14.17
CA GLU A 209 -16.52 -0.27 -13.84
C GLU A 209 -16.66 0.82 -14.92
N ALA A 210 -15.55 1.31 -15.48
CA ALA A 210 -15.57 2.23 -16.62
C ALA A 210 -16.26 1.59 -17.85
N THR A 211 -15.99 0.32 -18.13
CA THR A 211 -16.63 -0.43 -19.23
C THR A 211 -18.13 -0.61 -18.98
N ARG A 212 -18.52 -0.93 -17.74
CA ARG A 212 -19.93 -1.02 -17.35
C ARG A 212 -20.66 0.31 -17.54
N ILE A 213 -20.03 1.43 -17.17
CA ILE A 213 -20.58 2.78 -17.38
C ILE A 213 -20.80 3.06 -18.86
N GLN A 214 -19.83 2.76 -19.72
CA GLN A 214 -19.95 2.96 -21.17
C GLN A 214 -21.08 2.10 -21.76
N ASN A 215 -21.19 0.84 -21.34
CA ASN A 215 -22.26 -0.05 -21.78
C ASN A 215 -23.64 0.47 -21.34
N GLU A 216 -23.75 1.04 -20.14
CA GLU A 216 -25.01 1.64 -19.66
C GLU A 216 -25.35 2.92 -20.44
N GLN A 217 -24.36 3.74 -20.80
CA GLN A 217 -24.57 4.91 -21.67
C GLN A 217 -25.02 4.52 -23.07
N ASN A 218 -24.42 3.49 -23.67
CA ASN A 218 -24.85 3.00 -24.98
C ASN A 218 -26.30 2.49 -24.94
N ARG A 219 -26.67 1.76 -23.89
CA ARG A 219 -28.06 1.34 -23.67
C ARG A 219 -29.03 2.50 -23.51
N GLN A 220 -28.62 3.60 -22.84
CA GLN A 220 -29.44 4.80 -22.74
C GLN A 220 -29.62 5.47 -24.11
N ASN A 221 -28.55 5.62 -24.88
CA ASN A 221 -28.61 6.20 -26.23
C ASN A 221 -29.50 5.36 -27.18
N GLU A 222 -29.40 4.02 -27.12
CA GLU A 222 -30.29 3.15 -27.89
C GLU A 222 -31.76 3.32 -27.49
N PHE A 223 -32.02 3.50 -26.19
CA PHE A 223 -33.38 3.73 -25.70
C PHE A 223 -33.92 5.09 -26.15
N ASP A 224 -33.10 6.14 -26.08
CA ASP A 224 -33.47 7.48 -26.55
C ASP A 224 -33.73 7.51 -28.06
N ASN A 225 -32.91 6.81 -28.85
CA ASN A 225 -33.15 6.66 -30.29
C ASN A 225 -34.49 5.98 -30.57
N LYS A 226 -34.83 4.91 -29.84
CA LYS A 226 -36.13 4.24 -29.98
C LYS A 226 -37.30 5.13 -29.58
N ILE A 227 -37.12 6.02 -28.60
CA ILE A 227 -38.13 7.03 -28.26
C ILE A 227 -38.32 7.99 -29.44
N ASN A 228 -37.24 8.53 -29.99
CA ASN A 228 -37.30 9.46 -31.12
C ASN A 228 -37.95 8.81 -32.36
N GLU A 229 -37.56 7.58 -32.71
CA GLU A 229 -38.18 6.81 -33.80
C GLU A 229 -39.69 6.61 -33.57
N ALA A 230 -40.10 6.33 -32.33
CA ALA A 230 -41.52 6.20 -31.99
C ALA A 230 -42.27 7.54 -32.11
N GLU A 231 -41.65 8.66 -31.70
CA GLU A 231 -42.23 10.00 -31.83
C GLU A 231 -42.39 10.44 -33.29
N GLU A 232 -41.42 10.11 -34.15
CA GLU A 232 -41.50 10.32 -35.60
C GLU A 232 -42.63 9.49 -36.21
N ALA A 233 -42.71 8.20 -35.88
CA ALA A 233 -43.78 7.31 -36.36
C ALA A 233 -45.17 7.80 -35.93
N ILE A 234 -45.32 8.30 -34.69
CA ILE A 234 -46.56 8.93 -34.21
C ILE A 234 -46.89 10.18 -35.03
N THR A 235 -45.89 11.00 -35.32
CA THR A 235 -46.05 12.24 -36.10
C THR A 235 -46.49 11.95 -37.53
N ASP A 236 -45.87 10.98 -38.20
CA ASP A 236 -46.24 10.60 -39.55
C ASP A 236 -47.61 9.92 -39.62
N THR A 237 -47.95 9.13 -38.60
CA THR A 237 -49.30 8.58 -38.45
C THR A 237 -50.35 9.69 -38.32
N LYS A 238 -50.07 10.75 -37.54
CA LYS A 238 -50.94 11.93 -37.44
C LYS A 238 -51.09 12.62 -38.79
N LYS A 239 -49.99 12.89 -39.50
CA LYS A 239 -50.04 13.49 -40.84
C LYS A 239 -50.83 12.64 -41.84
N ALA A 240 -50.64 11.32 -41.82
CA ALA A 240 -51.38 10.40 -42.68
C ALA A 240 -52.88 10.42 -42.34
N THR A 241 -53.22 10.44 -41.05
CA THR A 241 -54.60 10.58 -40.55
C THR A 241 -55.22 11.89 -41.03
N ASP A 242 -54.50 13.00 -40.90
CA ASP A 242 -54.98 14.31 -41.36
C ASP A 242 -55.19 14.36 -42.87
N LYS A 243 -54.27 13.80 -43.65
CA LYS A 243 -54.43 13.66 -45.11
C LYS A 243 -55.63 12.79 -45.48
N ALA A 244 -55.85 11.68 -44.77
CA ALA A 244 -56.99 10.80 -44.98
C ALA A 244 -58.32 11.52 -44.67
N ASN A 245 -58.37 12.29 -43.58
CA ASN A 245 -59.51 13.12 -43.22
C ASN A 245 -59.77 14.21 -44.28
N GLN A 246 -58.73 14.91 -44.74
CA GLN A 246 -58.83 15.91 -45.80
C GLN A 246 -59.32 15.32 -47.12
N ALA A 247 -58.84 14.13 -47.48
CA ALA A 247 -59.30 13.40 -48.68
C ALA A 247 -60.77 12.99 -48.53
N ALA A 248 -61.17 12.45 -47.38
CA ALA A 248 -62.55 12.09 -47.07
C ALA A 248 -63.50 13.30 -47.16
N ASP A 249 -63.08 14.45 -46.63
CA ASP A 249 -63.84 15.70 -46.74
C ASP A 249 -63.92 16.21 -48.19
N SER A 250 -62.86 16.04 -48.98
CA SER A 250 -62.82 16.49 -50.38
C SER A 250 -63.76 15.67 -51.29
N ILE A 251 -63.94 14.38 -51.01
CA ILE A 251 -64.87 13.50 -51.75
C ILE A 251 -66.29 13.49 -51.16
N LYS A 252 -66.51 14.12 -50.01
CA LYS A 252 -67.83 14.23 -49.40
C LYS A 252 -68.80 14.91 -50.37
N GLY A 253 -69.94 14.27 -50.61
CA GLY A 253 -70.97 14.75 -51.54
C GLY A 253 -70.83 14.26 -52.99
N TRP A 254 -69.74 13.58 -53.36
CA TRP A 254 -69.65 12.88 -54.65
C TRP A 254 -70.51 11.60 -54.63
N GLY A 255 -71.33 11.39 -55.65
CA GLY A 255 -72.25 10.26 -55.76
C GLY A 255 -72.83 10.13 -57.18
N GLN A 256 -73.77 9.20 -57.37
CA GLN A 256 -74.44 9.06 -58.67
C GLN A 256 -75.21 10.33 -59.04
N ALA A 257 -75.12 10.74 -60.31
CA ALA A 257 -75.84 11.89 -60.81
C ALA A 257 -77.35 11.64 -60.73
N THR A 258 -78.08 12.53 -60.05
CA THR A 258 -79.55 12.46 -59.94
C THR A 258 -80.21 13.53 -60.81
N VAL A 259 -81.48 13.37 -61.17
CA VAL A 259 -82.20 14.44 -61.88
C VAL A 259 -82.39 15.62 -60.93
N TRP A 260 -82.12 16.85 -61.38
CA TRP A 260 -82.31 18.05 -60.55
C TRP A 260 -83.77 18.24 -60.12
N ASN A 261 -83.99 18.66 -58.87
CA ASN A 261 -85.31 18.91 -58.27
C ASN A 261 -85.29 20.18 -57.39
N SER A 262 -86.27 21.07 -57.58
CA SER A 262 -86.39 22.35 -56.88
C SER A 262 -86.58 22.25 -55.37
N THR A 263 -87.11 21.13 -54.85
CA THR A 263 -87.35 20.93 -53.40
C THR A 263 -86.20 20.24 -52.69
N THR A 264 -85.18 19.77 -53.42
CA THR A 264 -84.02 19.09 -52.85
C THR A 264 -82.92 20.11 -52.55
N THR A 265 -82.40 20.07 -51.32
CA THR A 265 -81.21 20.84 -50.94
C THR A 265 -79.96 20.04 -51.30
N TYR A 266 -79.12 20.56 -52.19
CA TYR A 266 -77.88 19.91 -52.60
C TYR A 266 -76.70 20.39 -51.76
N SER A 267 -75.89 19.45 -51.29
CA SER A 267 -74.60 19.75 -50.64
C SER A 267 -73.51 19.98 -51.69
N LYS A 268 -72.37 20.53 -51.29
CA LYS A 268 -71.19 20.70 -52.16
C LYS A 268 -70.82 19.35 -52.79
N ASN A 269 -70.38 19.39 -54.04
CA ASN A 269 -70.02 18.22 -54.86
C ASN A 269 -71.18 17.32 -55.33
N ASN A 270 -72.42 17.49 -54.85
CA ASN A 270 -73.54 16.71 -55.37
C ASN A 270 -73.71 16.93 -56.87
N VAL A 271 -73.84 15.84 -57.62
CA VAL A 271 -73.95 15.85 -59.08
C VAL A 271 -75.41 15.65 -59.48
N VAL A 272 -75.88 16.49 -60.40
CA VAL A 272 -77.22 16.41 -60.97
C VAL A 272 -77.19 16.46 -62.50
N THR A 273 -78.21 15.89 -63.13
CA THR A 273 -78.48 16.07 -64.56
C THR A 273 -79.64 17.05 -64.74
N TYR A 274 -79.47 17.97 -65.68
CA TYR A 274 -80.49 18.95 -66.05
C TYR A 274 -80.34 19.32 -67.53
N ASN A 275 -81.42 19.19 -68.31
CA ASN A 275 -81.46 19.45 -69.76
C ASN A 275 -80.36 18.73 -70.57
N GLY A 276 -80.06 17.48 -70.20
CA GLY A 276 -79.07 16.64 -70.89
C GLY A 276 -77.61 16.97 -70.60
N SER A 277 -77.34 17.97 -69.75
CA SER A 277 -76.00 18.29 -69.25
C SER A 277 -75.85 17.86 -67.79
N THR A 278 -74.61 17.63 -67.35
CA THR A 278 -74.29 17.19 -65.99
C THR A 278 -73.64 18.34 -65.22
N TRP A 279 -74.14 18.60 -64.02
CA TRP A 279 -73.77 19.74 -63.18
C TRP A 279 -73.38 19.29 -61.78
N GLN A 280 -72.43 19.97 -61.17
CA GLN A 280 -71.99 19.76 -59.80
C GLN A 280 -72.35 20.98 -58.94
N SER A 281 -72.92 20.77 -57.77
CA SER A 281 -73.18 21.86 -56.83
C SER A 281 -71.86 22.42 -56.28
N LYS A 282 -71.68 23.74 -56.34
CA LYS A 282 -70.44 24.43 -55.95
C LYS A 282 -70.31 24.65 -54.43
N GLY A 283 -71.42 24.61 -53.70
CA GLY A 283 -71.47 24.85 -52.27
C GLY A 283 -72.57 24.06 -51.57
N ASP A 284 -72.55 24.07 -50.24
CA ASP A 284 -73.57 23.46 -49.41
C ASP A 284 -74.87 24.27 -49.40
N ASN A 285 -75.97 23.62 -49.01
CA ASN A 285 -77.30 24.23 -48.89
C ASN A 285 -77.86 24.84 -50.20
N ASN A 286 -77.50 24.27 -51.35
CA ASN A 286 -77.97 24.71 -52.66
C ASN A 286 -79.40 24.22 -52.90
N LEU A 287 -80.39 25.03 -52.51
CA LEU A 287 -81.83 24.73 -52.63
C LEU A 287 -82.49 25.61 -53.70
N ASN A 288 -83.36 25.03 -54.52
CA ASN A 288 -84.17 25.73 -55.52
C ASN A 288 -83.35 26.60 -56.52
N SER A 289 -82.07 26.26 -56.74
CA SER A 289 -81.19 26.95 -57.70
C SER A 289 -81.07 26.11 -58.98
N ILE A 290 -81.56 26.65 -60.11
CA ILE A 290 -81.62 25.92 -61.39
C ILE A 290 -80.24 25.87 -62.06
N PRO A 291 -79.70 24.70 -62.46
CA PRO A 291 -78.42 24.61 -63.14
C PRO A 291 -78.41 25.34 -64.49
N SER A 292 -77.41 26.20 -64.70
CA SER A 292 -77.14 26.88 -65.97
C SER A 292 -75.70 27.40 -65.99
N GLU A 293 -75.16 27.69 -67.17
CA GLU A 293 -73.76 28.16 -67.32
C GLU A 293 -73.50 29.52 -66.65
N THR A 294 -74.56 30.32 -66.47
CA THR A 294 -74.49 31.62 -65.80
C THR A 294 -74.77 31.53 -64.30
N ASN A 295 -75.25 30.38 -63.79
CA ASN A 295 -75.53 30.21 -62.37
C ASN A 295 -74.27 29.77 -61.62
N THR A 296 -73.74 30.67 -60.80
CA THR A 296 -72.52 30.46 -60.01
C THR A 296 -72.63 29.39 -58.93
N ASN A 297 -73.84 28.91 -58.60
CA ASN A 297 -74.03 27.83 -57.64
C ASN A 297 -73.71 26.44 -58.23
N TRP A 298 -73.53 26.36 -59.55
CA TRP A 298 -73.28 25.11 -60.26
C TRP A 298 -71.97 25.20 -61.06
N ILE A 299 -71.30 24.05 -61.18
CA ILE A 299 -70.18 23.83 -62.08
C ILE A 299 -70.69 22.87 -63.17
N LEU A 300 -70.50 23.24 -64.43
CA LEU A 300 -70.81 22.36 -65.55
C LEU A 300 -69.72 21.28 -65.66
N LEU A 301 -70.07 20.02 -65.44
CA LEU A 301 -69.14 18.90 -65.56
C LEU A 301 -69.12 18.32 -66.97
N ALA A 302 -70.28 18.29 -67.63
CA ALA A 302 -70.39 17.81 -69.00
C ALA A 302 -71.51 18.55 -69.73
N LEU A 303 -71.15 19.20 -70.84
CA LEU A 303 -72.11 19.71 -71.82
C LEU A 303 -72.72 18.56 -72.60
N ARG A 304 -74.00 18.67 -72.93
CA ARG A 304 -74.60 17.79 -73.93
C ARG A 304 -73.83 17.94 -75.27
N GLY A 305 -73.47 16.82 -75.90
CA GLY A 305 -73.00 16.83 -77.29
C GLY A 305 -74.11 17.27 -78.25
N VAL A 306 -73.76 17.73 -79.46
CA VAL A 306 -74.74 18.12 -80.50
C VAL A 306 -75.61 16.93 -80.95
N ASP A 307 -75.10 15.70 -80.80
CA ASP A 307 -75.77 14.43 -81.11
C ASP A 307 -75.97 13.52 -79.87
N GLY A 308 -75.44 13.92 -78.70
CA GLY A 308 -75.43 13.11 -77.49
C GLY A 308 -74.32 12.05 -77.38
N THR A 309 -73.33 12.00 -78.29
CA THR A 309 -72.30 10.93 -78.33
C THR A 309 -70.82 11.37 -78.31
N GLY A 310 -70.50 12.67 -78.45
CA GLY A 310 -69.19 13.23 -78.10
C GLY A 310 -67.98 12.77 -78.95
N ALA A 311 -67.74 13.43 -80.09
CA ALA A 311 -66.47 13.32 -80.85
C ALA A 311 -66.02 14.68 -81.44
N VAL A 312 -64.70 14.80 -81.66
CA VAL A 312 -63.90 16.04 -81.88
C VAL A 312 -64.19 16.73 -83.22
N SER A 313 -64.24 18.08 -83.24
CA SER A 313 -64.63 18.85 -84.44
C SER A 313 -63.51 19.10 -85.47
N THR A 314 -62.25 19.24 -85.06
CA THR A 314 -61.07 19.41 -85.95
C THR A 314 -59.76 19.14 -85.21
N VAL A 315 -58.70 18.72 -85.91
CA VAL A 315 -57.30 18.76 -85.43
C VAL A 315 -56.46 19.56 -86.46
N ASN A 316 -55.73 20.59 -86.02
CA ASN A 316 -54.95 21.50 -86.88
C ASN A 316 -55.70 22.02 -88.12
N SER A 317 -56.97 22.41 -87.93
CA SER A 317 -57.85 22.92 -88.99
C SER A 317 -58.21 21.93 -90.11
N LYS A 318 -57.91 20.63 -89.94
CA LYS A 318 -58.43 19.57 -90.82
C LYS A 318 -59.60 18.84 -90.15
N SER A 319 -60.65 18.65 -90.94
CA SER A 319 -61.84 17.90 -90.54
C SER A 319 -61.57 16.39 -90.64
N PRO A 320 -62.17 15.57 -89.76
CA PRO A 320 -62.09 14.13 -89.88
C PRO A 320 -62.74 13.63 -91.18
N ASP A 321 -62.23 12.53 -91.71
CA ASP A 321 -62.86 11.80 -92.82
C ASP A 321 -64.17 11.11 -92.39
N GLY A 322 -64.82 10.43 -93.33
CA GLY A 322 -66.09 9.72 -93.09
C GLY A 322 -66.04 8.59 -92.06
N THR A 323 -64.86 8.26 -91.52
CA THR A 323 -64.67 7.28 -90.44
C THR A 323 -64.12 7.90 -89.15
N GLY A 324 -63.90 9.22 -89.13
CA GLY A 324 -63.43 9.96 -87.95
C GLY A 324 -61.91 10.11 -87.85
N ASN A 325 -61.14 9.77 -88.89
CA ASN A 325 -59.69 9.93 -88.90
C ASN A 325 -59.26 11.30 -89.42
N VAL A 326 -58.18 11.89 -88.89
CA VAL A 326 -57.55 13.11 -89.43
C VAL A 326 -56.13 12.78 -89.88
N GLU A 327 -55.86 12.91 -91.19
CA GLU A 327 -54.55 12.63 -91.79
C GLU A 327 -53.67 13.90 -91.77
N LEU A 328 -52.48 13.81 -91.14
CA LEU A 328 -51.53 14.92 -90.98
C LEU A 328 -50.17 14.55 -91.62
N THR A 329 -49.52 15.54 -92.23
CA THR A 329 -48.15 15.43 -92.80
C THR A 329 -47.08 15.83 -91.79
N ALA A 330 -45.81 15.45 -92.03
CA ALA A 330 -44.70 15.69 -91.11
C ALA A 330 -44.47 17.19 -90.81
N ASP A 331 -44.62 18.05 -91.82
CA ASP A 331 -44.57 19.51 -91.67
C ASP A 331 -45.73 20.06 -90.82
N GLU A 332 -46.90 19.43 -90.87
CA GLU A 332 -48.10 19.83 -90.13
C GLU A 332 -48.03 19.48 -88.62
N ILE A 333 -47.02 18.70 -88.20
CA ILE A 333 -46.76 18.34 -86.79
C ILE A 333 -45.34 18.72 -86.32
N GLY A 334 -44.56 19.41 -87.16
CA GLY A 334 -43.21 19.86 -86.81
C GLY A 334 -42.18 18.73 -86.67
N THR A 335 -42.35 17.62 -87.40
CA THR A 335 -41.41 16.48 -87.41
C THR A 335 -40.66 16.39 -88.74
N TYR A 336 -39.48 15.77 -88.72
CA TYR A 336 -38.71 15.49 -89.93
C TYR A 336 -39.33 14.31 -90.72
N THR A 337 -39.26 14.40 -92.05
CA THR A 337 -39.55 13.26 -92.94
C THR A 337 -38.45 12.20 -92.83
N GLN A 338 -38.76 10.94 -93.20
CA GLN A 338 -37.77 9.86 -93.20
C GLN A 338 -36.52 10.23 -94.01
N GLN A 339 -36.70 10.87 -95.18
CA GLN A 339 -35.59 11.34 -96.01
C GLN A 339 -34.71 12.37 -95.29
N GLN A 340 -35.31 13.31 -94.53
CA GLN A 340 -34.54 14.31 -93.76
C GLN A 340 -33.81 13.70 -92.56
N ILE A 341 -34.33 12.60 -91.99
CA ILE A 341 -33.64 11.83 -90.97
C ILE A 341 -32.43 11.12 -91.59
N ASP A 342 -32.64 10.48 -92.75
CA ASP A 342 -31.59 9.74 -93.47
C ASP A 342 -30.47 10.68 -93.98
N ASP A 343 -30.82 11.88 -94.44
CA ASP A 343 -29.85 12.91 -94.87
C ASP A 343 -29.01 13.42 -93.69
N LYS A 344 -29.62 13.58 -92.50
CA LYS A 344 -28.89 13.96 -91.28
C LYS A 344 -28.01 12.84 -90.74
N ASP A 345 -28.48 11.59 -90.82
CA ASP A 345 -27.70 10.41 -90.45
C ASP A 345 -26.44 10.27 -91.33
N THR A 346 -26.58 10.56 -92.63
CA THR A 346 -25.45 10.57 -93.57
C THR A 346 -24.44 11.67 -93.27
N ALA A 347 -24.90 12.90 -93.01
CA ALA A 347 -24.01 14.02 -92.66
C ALA A 347 -23.24 13.81 -91.35
N ILE A 348 -23.86 13.13 -90.38
CA ILE A 348 -23.23 12.79 -89.10
C ILE A 348 -22.15 11.71 -89.29
N LYS A 349 -22.41 10.70 -90.13
CA LYS A 349 -21.42 9.66 -90.48
C LYS A 349 -20.18 10.26 -91.13
N GLU A 350 -20.37 11.10 -92.15
CA GLU A 350 -19.25 11.79 -92.84
C GLU A 350 -18.41 12.66 -91.89
N TYR A 351 -19.06 13.34 -90.92
CA TYR A 351 -18.36 14.11 -89.88
C TYR A 351 -17.46 13.24 -88.99
N PHE A 352 -17.93 12.05 -88.59
CA PHE A 352 -17.13 11.13 -87.76
C PHE A 352 -15.98 10.48 -88.55
N THR A 353 -16.18 10.19 -89.84
CA THR A 353 -15.11 9.72 -90.73
C THR A 353 -14.01 10.78 -90.90
N ASP A 354 -14.37 12.06 -91.08
CA ASP A 354 -13.42 13.19 -91.19
C ASP A 354 -12.60 13.43 -89.91
N LYS A 355 -13.13 13.04 -88.73
CA LYS A 355 -12.43 13.11 -87.44
C LYS A 355 -11.63 11.86 -87.09
N GLY A 356 -11.49 10.91 -88.03
CA GLY A 356 -10.70 9.70 -87.86
C GLY A 356 -11.33 8.64 -86.96
N ILE A 357 -12.65 8.74 -86.71
CA ILE A 357 -13.40 7.85 -85.80
C ILE A 357 -14.08 6.69 -86.57
N GLY A 358 -14.25 6.81 -87.89
CA GLY A 358 -14.78 5.76 -88.76
C GLY A 358 -16.27 5.44 -88.56
N ASP A 359 -16.83 4.61 -89.44
CA ASP A 359 -18.29 4.44 -89.61
C ASP A 359 -18.98 3.54 -88.57
N LYS A 360 -18.25 2.95 -87.61
CA LYS A 360 -18.80 2.02 -86.62
C LYS A 360 -18.06 2.08 -85.30
N VAL A 361 -18.80 2.32 -84.22
CA VAL A 361 -18.43 1.75 -82.91
C VAL A 361 -18.47 0.23 -83.09
N ILE A 362 -17.31 -0.43 -83.01
CA ILE A 362 -17.21 -1.88 -83.25
C ILE A 362 -17.84 -2.58 -82.04
N VAL A 363 -18.95 -3.29 -82.28
CA VAL A 363 -19.56 -4.16 -81.26
C VAL A 363 -18.77 -5.46 -81.22
N ILE A 364 -18.21 -5.81 -80.07
CA ILE A 364 -17.38 -7.01 -79.88
C ILE A 364 -17.80 -7.76 -78.61
N SER A 365 -17.44 -9.05 -78.56
CA SER A 365 -17.59 -9.88 -77.37
C SER A 365 -16.63 -9.44 -76.26
N GLU A 366 -16.91 -9.83 -75.03
CA GLU A 366 -16.02 -9.60 -73.89
C GLU A 366 -14.64 -10.27 -74.11
N GLN A 367 -14.62 -11.46 -74.72
CA GLN A 367 -13.38 -12.18 -75.07
C GLN A 367 -12.57 -11.44 -76.14
N ASP A 368 -13.22 -11.03 -77.22
CA ASP A 368 -12.55 -10.33 -78.33
C ASP A 368 -11.96 -9.00 -77.87
N TYR A 369 -12.56 -8.36 -76.85
CA TYR A 369 -12.03 -7.13 -76.27
C TYR A 369 -10.75 -7.36 -75.47
N ILE A 370 -10.66 -8.45 -74.72
CA ILE A 370 -9.43 -8.85 -73.99
C ILE A 370 -8.31 -9.16 -74.99
N ASP A 371 -8.65 -9.85 -76.06
CA ASP A 371 -7.69 -10.35 -77.05
C ASP A 371 -7.21 -9.26 -78.01
N ALA A 372 -7.98 -8.18 -78.21
CA ALA A 372 -7.64 -7.08 -79.10
C ALA A 372 -6.23 -6.51 -78.83
N ASP A 373 -5.48 -6.27 -79.90
CA ASP A 373 -4.08 -5.83 -79.89
C ASP A 373 -3.86 -4.49 -80.58
N TYR A 374 -4.94 -3.74 -80.82
CA TYR A 374 -4.94 -2.44 -81.49
C TYR A 374 -5.73 -1.39 -80.72
N ASN A 375 -5.37 -0.12 -80.95
CA ASN A 375 -6.06 1.02 -80.36
C ASN A 375 -7.42 1.21 -81.03
N GLY A 376 -8.48 1.36 -80.24
CA GLY A 376 -9.83 1.51 -80.80
C GLY A 376 -10.89 1.86 -79.77
N MET A 377 -12.07 2.23 -80.28
CA MET A 377 -13.28 2.40 -79.49
C MET A 377 -14.26 1.25 -79.81
N PHE A 378 -14.84 0.66 -78.78
CA PHE A 378 -15.64 -0.54 -78.85
C PHE A 378 -16.95 -0.40 -78.09
N TRP A 379 -17.94 -1.20 -78.47
CA TRP A 379 -19.10 -1.51 -77.63
C TRP A 379 -18.97 -2.97 -77.21
N VAL A 380 -18.65 -3.20 -75.95
CA VAL A 380 -18.33 -4.54 -75.44
C VAL A 380 -19.60 -5.16 -74.88
N LYS A 381 -20.02 -6.28 -75.48
CA LYS A 381 -21.13 -7.11 -75.01
C LYS A 381 -20.65 -7.91 -73.79
N ASN A 382 -21.46 -7.95 -72.74
CA ASN A 382 -21.17 -8.85 -71.63
C ASN A 382 -21.46 -10.30 -72.04
N ASP A 383 -20.47 -11.19 -71.96
CA ASP A 383 -20.59 -12.61 -72.30
C ASP A 383 -20.36 -13.53 -71.08
N ALA A 384 -20.49 -12.99 -69.87
CA ALA A 384 -20.34 -13.67 -68.59
C ALA A 384 -18.95 -14.30 -68.36
N LEU A 385 -17.88 -13.67 -68.87
CA LEU A 385 -16.50 -14.11 -68.64
C LEU A 385 -15.87 -13.54 -67.35
N ASP A 386 -16.67 -12.80 -66.56
CA ASP A 386 -16.26 -12.15 -65.30
C ASP A 386 -15.04 -11.21 -65.46
N PHE A 387 -14.80 -10.72 -66.68
CA PHE A 387 -13.75 -9.75 -66.95
C PHE A 387 -14.25 -8.32 -66.78
N LEU A 388 -15.48 -7.99 -67.21
CA LEU A 388 -16.09 -6.66 -67.03
C LEU A 388 -16.48 -6.42 -65.55
N PRO A 389 -16.40 -5.17 -65.06
CA PRO A 389 -16.66 -4.84 -63.66
C PRO A 389 -18.14 -4.88 -63.27
N THR A 390 -19.06 -4.95 -64.26
CA THR A 390 -20.51 -5.12 -64.02
C THR A 390 -21.14 -6.01 -65.09
N GLU A 391 -22.28 -6.63 -64.76
CA GLU A 391 -23.07 -7.50 -65.65
C GLU A 391 -23.84 -6.74 -66.76
N THR A 392 -23.25 -5.70 -67.35
CA THR A 392 -23.87 -4.89 -68.40
C THR A 392 -22.94 -4.64 -69.58
N ASP A 393 -23.50 -4.26 -70.73
CA ASP A 393 -22.72 -3.82 -71.89
C ASP A 393 -22.02 -2.49 -71.59
N HIS A 394 -20.80 -2.28 -72.10
CA HIS A 394 -20.03 -1.05 -71.87
C HIS A 394 -19.58 -0.39 -73.17
N ALA A 395 -19.52 0.94 -73.18
CA ALA A 395 -18.75 1.68 -74.17
C ALA A 395 -17.28 1.68 -73.74
N ALA A 396 -16.36 1.35 -74.63
CA ALA A 396 -14.99 1.02 -74.27
C ALA A 396 -13.96 1.65 -75.20
N THR A 397 -12.74 1.85 -74.71
CA THR A 397 -11.56 2.17 -75.51
C THR A 397 -10.39 1.31 -75.04
N LEU A 398 -9.64 0.76 -75.99
CA LEU A 398 -8.38 0.07 -75.71
C LEU A 398 -7.21 0.93 -76.18
N LEU A 399 -6.20 1.03 -75.34
CA LEU A 399 -4.90 1.59 -75.70
C LEU A 399 -3.80 0.54 -75.48
N VAL A 400 -3.19 0.08 -76.55
CA VAL A 400 -2.06 -0.82 -76.61
C VAL A 400 -0.82 -0.01 -77.00
N TYR A 401 0.23 -0.08 -76.18
CA TYR A 401 1.53 0.46 -76.53
C TYR A 401 2.65 -0.47 -76.09
N GLU A 402 3.67 -0.60 -76.92
CA GLU A 402 4.88 -1.35 -76.63
C GLU A 402 5.94 -0.38 -76.08
N ASN A 403 6.55 -0.74 -74.96
CA ASN A 403 7.63 0.04 -74.39
C ASN A 403 8.90 -0.19 -75.23
N PRO A 404 9.44 0.85 -75.89
CA PRO A 404 10.57 0.72 -76.80
C PRO A 404 11.86 0.27 -76.11
N ASP A 405 11.98 0.43 -74.79
CA ASP A 405 13.20 0.14 -74.05
C ASP A 405 13.32 -1.33 -73.59
N ASN A 406 12.19 -2.02 -73.41
CA ASN A 406 12.18 -3.40 -72.91
C ASN A 406 11.27 -4.37 -73.69
N GLY A 407 10.51 -3.89 -74.67
CA GLY A 407 9.62 -4.70 -75.51
C GLY A 407 8.36 -5.19 -74.78
N ASN A 408 8.09 -4.71 -73.57
CA ASN A 408 6.86 -5.07 -72.85
C ASN A 408 5.67 -4.35 -73.49
N VAL A 409 4.54 -5.07 -73.62
CA VAL A 409 3.31 -4.51 -74.16
C VAL A 409 2.36 -4.19 -73.03
N VAL A 410 1.90 -2.94 -72.96
CA VAL A 410 0.89 -2.50 -72.00
C VAL A 410 -0.43 -2.30 -72.73
N LYS A 411 -1.49 -2.97 -72.24
CA LYS A 411 -2.87 -2.76 -72.66
C LYS A 411 -3.62 -2.02 -71.56
N ILE A 412 -4.23 -0.88 -71.88
CA ILE A 412 -5.07 -0.09 -70.98
C ILE A 412 -6.51 -0.17 -71.49
N PHE A 413 -7.36 -0.81 -70.70
CA PHE A 413 -8.80 -0.93 -70.93
C PHE A 413 -9.50 0.21 -70.20
N ASN A 414 -10.19 1.07 -70.93
CA ASN A 414 -11.10 2.05 -70.35
C ASN A 414 -12.51 1.73 -70.79
N ILE A 415 -13.45 1.65 -69.85
CA ILE A 415 -14.84 1.38 -70.17
C ILE A 415 -15.76 2.33 -69.41
N ILE A 416 -16.96 2.54 -69.91
CA ILE A 416 -17.99 3.40 -69.31
C ILE A 416 -19.28 2.60 -69.31
N ASN A 417 -19.90 2.50 -68.14
CA ASN A 417 -21.25 1.95 -68.05
C ASN A 417 -22.22 3.02 -68.60
N PRO A 418 -22.94 2.74 -69.71
CA PRO A 418 -23.79 3.74 -70.36
C PRO A 418 -25.02 4.11 -69.52
N THR A 419 -25.40 3.28 -68.55
CA THR A 419 -26.57 3.51 -67.68
C THR A 419 -26.21 4.39 -66.50
N THR A 420 -25.05 4.15 -65.87
CA THR A 420 -24.63 4.89 -64.66
C THR A 420 -23.65 6.03 -64.96
N ALA A 421 -23.10 6.09 -66.19
CA ALA A 421 -22.02 6.98 -66.61
C ALA A 421 -20.73 6.87 -65.78
N ILE A 422 -20.57 5.78 -65.02
CA ILE A 422 -19.36 5.48 -64.27
C ILE A 422 -18.29 4.95 -65.23
N SER A 423 -17.07 5.47 -65.12
CA SER A 423 -15.93 4.98 -65.89
C SER A 423 -15.11 3.99 -65.08
N TYR A 424 -14.51 3.01 -65.74
CA TYR A 424 -13.62 2.03 -65.14
C TYR A 424 -12.34 1.91 -65.99
N MET A 425 -11.21 1.74 -65.33
CA MET A 425 -9.91 1.58 -65.98
C MET A 425 -9.17 0.35 -65.42
N ARG A 426 -8.54 -0.44 -66.29
CA ARG A 426 -7.68 -1.58 -65.94
C ARG A 426 -6.50 -1.64 -66.89
N SER A 427 -5.33 -2.04 -66.40
CA SER A 427 -4.14 -2.21 -67.23
C SER A 427 -3.55 -3.62 -67.10
N TYR A 428 -3.23 -4.24 -68.23
CA TYR A 428 -2.42 -5.44 -68.33
C TYR A 428 -1.03 -5.10 -68.88
N THR A 429 0.01 -5.63 -68.26
CA THR A 429 1.37 -5.58 -68.80
C THR A 429 1.82 -6.99 -69.14
N TYR A 430 2.22 -7.18 -70.39
CA TYR A 430 2.82 -8.40 -70.88
C TYR A 430 4.32 -8.19 -71.08
N ASP A 431 5.12 -9.20 -70.75
CA ASP A 431 6.53 -9.19 -71.11
C ASP A 431 6.73 -9.41 -72.62
N ASN A 432 7.98 -9.28 -73.07
CA ASN A 432 8.37 -9.51 -74.47
C ASN A 432 8.22 -10.97 -74.95
N THR A 433 7.72 -11.88 -74.11
CA THR A 433 7.34 -13.27 -74.45
C THR A 433 5.83 -13.49 -74.45
N SER A 434 5.05 -12.41 -74.34
CA SER A 434 3.58 -12.40 -74.25
C SER A 434 3.01 -13.04 -72.98
N SER A 435 3.81 -13.15 -71.92
CA SER A 435 3.32 -13.61 -70.61
C SER A 435 2.78 -12.42 -69.81
N LEU A 436 1.59 -12.55 -69.21
CA LEU A 436 1.03 -11.51 -68.35
C LEU A 436 1.84 -11.41 -67.06
N ILE A 437 2.43 -10.24 -66.80
CA ILE A 437 3.30 -10.00 -65.63
C ILE A 437 2.69 -9.00 -64.64
N HIS A 438 1.69 -8.23 -65.03
CA HIS A 438 0.99 -7.32 -64.13
C HIS A 438 -0.47 -7.09 -64.56
N ASP A 439 -1.36 -7.03 -63.58
CA ASP A 439 -2.77 -6.71 -63.71
C ASP A 439 -3.17 -5.76 -62.57
N SER A 440 -3.68 -4.58 -62.91
CA SER A 440 -4.09 -3.58 -61.92
C SER A 440 -5.42 -3.87 -61.24
N GLY A 441 -6.23 -4.79 -61.76
CA GLY A 441 -7.67 -4.84 -61.48
C GLY A 441 -8.41 -3.60 -62.02
N TRP A 442 -9.74 -3.58 -61.86
CA TRP A 442 -10.55 -2.41 -62.24
C TRP A 442 -10.49 -1.33 -61.18
N ILE A 443 -10.26 -0.11 -61.63
CA ILE A 443 -10.30 1.11 -60.84
C ILE A 443 -11.50 1.93 -61.33
N GLU A 444 -12.41 2.28 -60.42
CA GLU A 444 -13.57 3.13 -60.72
C GLU A 444 -13.17 4.60 -60.78
N GLY A 445 -13.44 5.25 -61.91
CA GLY A 445 -13.26 6.68 -62.15
C GLY A 445 -14.59 7.42 -62.16
N GLY A 446 -14.69 8.49 -61.35
CA GLY A 446 -15.91 9.28 -61.18
C GLY A 446 -16.30 10.07 -62.43
N GLY A 447 -17.41 9.66 -63.05
CA GLY A 447 -18.11 10.40 -64.10
C GLY A 447 -18.92 11.56 -63.52
N GLY A 448 -18.42 12.79 -63.66
CA GLY A 448 -19.20 14.00 -63.49
C GLY A 448 -19.80 14.42 -64.83
N SER A 449 -21.13 14.49 -64.92
CA SER A 449 -21.85 15.05 -66.05
C SER A 449 -21.53 16.54 -66.21
N GLY A 450 -20.80 16.92 -67.26
CA GLY A 450 -20.51 18.33 -67.52
C GLY A 450 -19.58 18.54 -68.71
N THR A 451 -20.13 19.07 -69.79
CA THR A 451 -19.45 19.55 -70.99
C THR A 451 -18.20 20.39 -70.71
N GLY A 452 -17.06 19.94 -71.22
CA GLY A 452 -15.99 20.78 -71.78
C GLY A 452 -15.06 21.51 -70.79
N GLY A 453 -13.82 21.04 -70.71
CA GLY A 453 -12.68 21.83 -70.24
C GLY A 453 -11.70 20.99 -69.41
N GLY A 454 -10.55 20.64 -70.00
CA GLY A 454 -9.46 20.00 -69.28
C GLY A 454 -9.07 20.84 -68.06
N GLY A 455 -9.40 20.35 -66.87
CA GLY A 455 -8.97 20.93 -65.62
C GLY A 455 -7.50 20.60 -65.42
N ASN A 456 -6.61 21.53 -65.77
CA ASN A 456 -5.22 21.45 -65.33
C ASN A 456 -5.21 21.38 -63.81
N VAL A 457 -4.80 20.24 -63.25
CA VAL A 457 -4.50 20.09 -61.83
C VAL A 457 -3.25 20.94 -61.57
N SER A 458 -3.41 22.03 -60.82
CA SER A 458 -2.29 22.87 -60.38
C SER A 458 -2.19 22.85 -58.86
N VAL A 459 -0.96 22.69 -58.35
CA VAL A 459 -0.66 22.71 -56.91
C VAL A 459 0.07 24.01 -56.58
N ASN A 460 -0.54 24.83 -55.74
CA ASN A 460 0.04 26.11 -55.32
C ASN A 460 0.36 26.05 -53.83
N SER A 461 1.55 26.50 -53.42
CA SER A 461 1.92 26.66 -52.02
C SER A 461 1.92 28.12 -51.60
N TYR A 462 1.31 28.40 -50.45
CA TYR A 462 1.23 29.72 -49.85
C TYR A 462 1.81 29.66 -48.44
N PRO A 463 3.06 30.13 -48.22
CA PRO A 463 3.56 30.37 -46.88
C PRO A 463 2.78 31.54 -46.26
N LEU A 464 2.23 31.33 -45.07
CA LEU A 464 1.45 32.34 -44.35
C LEU A 464 2.33 32.98 -43.27
N VAL A 465 2.35 34.31 -43.24
CA VAL A 465 3.19 35.09 -42.34
C VAL A 465 2.59 35.09 -40.94
N THR A 466 3.41 34.80 -39.93
CA THR A 466 3.04 34.92 -38.52
C THR A 466 3.57 36.23 -37.97
N ASP A 467 2.68 37.10 -37.50
CA ASP A 467 3.00 38.45 -37.04
C ASP A 467 2.93 38.58 -35.50
N LEU A 468 2.29 37.64 -34.81
CA LEU A 468 2.09 37.66 -33.36
C LEU A 468 2.46 36.33 -32.69
N GLU A 469 2.99 36.40 -31.47
CA GLU A 469 3.14 35.23 -30.61
C GLU A 469 1.74 34.63 -30.32
N SER A 470 1.62 33.32 -30.44
CA SER A 470 0.35 32.58 -30.26
C SER A 470 -0.79 32.95 -31.24
N GLN A 471 -0.45 33.43 -32.44
CA GLN A 471 -1.42 33.63 -33.51
C GLN A 471 -2.11 32.31 -33.90
N THR A 472 -3.43 32.31 -33.94
CA THR A 472 -4.26 31.15 -34.30
C THR A 472 -5.02 31.33 -35.62
N ILE A 473 -4.93 32.51 -36.25
CA ILE A 473 -5.68 32.85 -37.48
C ILE A 473 -4.76 33.54 -38.49
N TRP A 474 -4.83 33.14 -39.76
CA TRP A 474 -4.09 33.72 -40.89
C TRP A 474 -5.03 34.06 -42.03
N ASP A 475 -4.82 35.23 -42.64
CA ASP A 475 -5.57 35.64 -43.82
C ASP A 475 -4.97 34.99 -45.08
N LEU A 476 -5.82 34.39 -45.91
CA LEU A 476 -5.40 33.79 -47.17
C LEU A 476 -5.33 34.87 -48.26
N PRO A 477 -4.38 34.78 -49.22
CA PRO A 477 -4.36 35.66 -50.37
C PRO A 477 -5.69 35.59 -51.15
N THR A 478 -6.13 36.71 -51.71
CA THR A 478 -7.41 36.77 -52.43
C THR A 478 -7.43 35.78 -53.59
N GLY A 479 -8.45 34.92 -53.62
CA GLY A 479 -8.61 33.88 -54.64
C GLY A 479 -7.68 32.67 -54.49
N ALA A 480 -6.91 32.56 -53.39
CA ALA A 480 -5.98 31.45 -53.16
C ALA A 480 -6.66 30.08 -53.02
N TYR A 481 -7.91 30.04 -52.56
CA TYR A 481 -8.66 28.84 -52.26
C TYR A 481 -10.15 29.00 -52.63
N ASN A 482 -10.72 28.01 -53.31
CA ASN A 482 -12.15 27.88 -53.54
C ASN A 482 -12.67 26.61 -52.83
N GLN A 483 -13.53 26.81 -51.84
CA GLN A 483 -14.05 25.74 -50.99
C GLN A 483 -14.85 24.66 -51.74
N VAL A 484 -15.38 24.97 -52.92
CA VAL A 484 -16.20 24.04 -53.71
C VAL A 484 -15.35 23.19 -54.66
N THR A 485 -14.26 23.75 -55.18
CA THR A 485 -13.48 23.11 -56.26
C THR A 485 -12.11 22.64 -55.81
N ASP A 486 -11.55 23.15 -54.72
CA ASP A 486 -10.15 22.92 -54.35
C ASP A 486 -10.02 22.04 -53.10
N SER A 487 -8.97 21.22 -53.04
CA SER A 487 -8.53 20.55 -51.82
C SER A 487 -7.34 21.27 -51.23
N VAL A 488 -7.15 21.15 -49.92
CA VAL A 488 -6.05 21.81 -49.21
C VAL A 488 -5.31 20.86 -48.29
N MET A 489 -4.00 21.09 -48.17
CA MET A 489 -3.18 20.55 -47.09
C MET A 489 -2.63 21.72 -46.28
N VAL A 490 -2.70 21.62 -44.97
CA VAL A 490 -2.15 22.62 -44.05
C VAL A 490 -0.96 22.01 -43.35
N PHE A 491 0.20 22.66 -43.46
CA PHE A 491 1.39 22.30 -42.71
C PHE A 491 1.67 23.35 -41.66
N HIS A 492 1.90 22.91 -40.43
CA HIS A 492 2.34 23.73 -39.32
C HIS A 492 3.68 23.21 -38.80
N ASN A 493 4.73 24.02 -38.89
CA ASN A 493 6.08 23.68 -38.46
C ASN A 493 6.57 22.32 -38.99
N THR A 494 6.34 22.06 -40.29
CA THR A 494 6.64 20.80 -41.02
C THR A 494 5.70 19.62 -40.74
N VAL A 495 4.72 19.77 -39.85
CA VAL A 495 3.72 18.73 -39.54
C VAL A 495 2.45 18.98 -40.36
N PHE A 496 1.97 17.96 -41.04
CA PHE A 496 0.65 18.00 -41.70
C PHE A 496 -0.46 18.00 -40.65
N LEU A 497 -1.43 18.90 -40.79
CA LEU A 497 -2.61 18.96 -39.93
C LEU A 497 -3.80 18.27 -40.61
N GLU A 498 -4.47 17.41 -39.86
CA GLU A 498 -5.74 16.81 -40.30
C GLU A 498 -6.86 17.87 -40.37
N SER A 499 -7.87 17.61 -41.19
CA SER A 499 -8.97 18.56 -41.45
C SER A 499 -9.83 18.88 -40.22
N VAL A 500 -9.72 18.11 -39.14
CA VAL A 500 -10.36 18.40 -37.84
C VAL A 500 -9.60 19.44 -37.01
N SER A 501 -8.30 19.62 -37.27
CA SER A 501 -7.40 20.47 -36.47
C SER A 501 -7.31 21.91 -36.99
N TYR A 502 -7.97 22.21 -38.10
CA TYR A 502 -8.05 23.56 -38.67
C TYR A 502 -9.40 23.81 -39.34
N THR A 503 -9.74 25.08 -39.53
CA THR A 503 -10.90 25.49 -40.31
C THR A 503 -10.51 26.58 -41.30
N ILE A 504 -11.08 26.55 -42.51
CA ILE A 504 -10.97 27.64 -43.47
C ILE A 504 -12.35 28.23 -43.70
N THR A 505 -12.56 29.46 -43.24
CA THR A 505 -13.83 30.18 -43.41
C THR A 505 -13.56 31.62 -43.78
N ASN A 506 -14.37 32.19 -44.68
CA ASN A 506 -14.26 33.59 -45.11
C ASN A 506 -12.84 34.00 -45.57
N ASN A 507 -12.14 33.11 -46.28
CA ASN A 507 -10.76 33.32 -46.76
C ASN A 507 -9.72 33.47 -45.63
N ARG A 508 -9.98 32.90 -44.45
CA ARG A 508 -9.05 32.84 -43.31
C ARG A 508 -8.84 31.41 -42.88
N LEU A 509 -7.60 31.03 -42.59
CA LEU A 509 -7.23 29.75 -41.97
C LEU A 509 -7.16 29.95 -40.45
N SER A 510 -7.86 29.11 -39.69
CA SER A 510 -7.84 29.09 -38.23
C SER A 510 -7.31 27.75 -37.72
N ILE A 511 -6.31 27.79 -36.84
CA ILE A 511 -5.72 26.64 -36.14
C ILE A 511 -5.87 26.92 -34.63
N PRO A 512 -6.97 26.46 -34.00
CA PRO A 512 -7.34 26.84 -32.63
C PRO A 512 -6.33 26.41 -31.57
N ASP A 513 -5.71 25.25 -31.75
CA ASP A 513 -4.83 24.61 -30.75
C ASP A 513 -3.34 24.92 -30.95
N ASN A 514 -2.99 26.06 -31.57
CA ASN A 514 -1.59 26.42 -31.80
C ASN A 514 -0.86 26.73 -30.46
N PRO A 515 0.07 25.89 -29.98
CA PRO A 515 0.61 26.00 -28.63
C PRO A 515 1.85 26.91 -28.53
N HIS A 516 2.23 27.61 -29.60
CA HIS A 516 3.54 28.26 -29.67
C HIS A 516 3.56 29.72 -29.20
N THR A 517 4.60 30.04 -28.43
CA THR A 517 4.82 31.36 -27.81
C THR A 517 5.94 32.19 -28.47
N GLU A 518 6.57 31.71 -29.55
CA GLU A 518 7.63 32.45 -30.27
C GLU A 518 7.36 32.48 -31.79
N ILE A 519 7.40 33.67 -32.41
CA ILE A 519 7.06 33.90 -33.83
C ILE A 519 7.94 33.07 -34.79
N ALA A 520 9.26 33.04 -34.57
CA ALA A 520 10.21 32.35 -35.46
C ALA A 520 10.04 30.82 -35.51
N LYS A 521 9.29 30.27 -34.56
CA LYS A 521 8.98 28.83 -34.46
C LYS A 521 7.53 28.53 -34.87
N ASN A 522 6.87 29.43 -35.60
CA ASN A 522 5.47 29.28 -35.99
C ASN A 522 5.30 29.51 -37.50
N ASN A 523 5.71 28.52 -38.29
CA ASN A 523 5.64 28.52 -39.76
C ASN A 523 4.39 27.77 -40.23
N VAL A 524 3.50 28.44 -40.96
CA VAL A 524 2.30 27.83 -41.55
C VAL A 524 2.40 27.88 -43.06
N VAL A 525 2.15 26.76 -43.73
CA VAL A 525 2.11 26.66 -45.19
C VAL A 525 0.81 26.00 -45.61
N LEU A 526 0.05 26.69 -46.47
CA LEU A 526 -1.14 26.14 -47.11
C LEU A 526 -0.77 25.65 -48.52
N ILE A 527 -1.00 24.38 -48.82
CA ILE A 527 -0.89 23.84 -50.17
C ILE A 527 -2.31 23.63 -50.71
N VAL A 528 -2.61 24.26 -51.85
CA VAL A 528 -3.92 24.21 -52.50
C VAL A 528 -3.82 23.43 -53.80
N PHE A 529 -4.63 22.39 -53.90
CA PHE A 529 -4.84 21.58 -55.08
C PHE A 529 -6.09 22.09 -55.81
N ARG A 530 -5.89 22.77 -56.94
CA ARG A 530 -6.99 23.37 -57.69
C ARG A 530 -7.83 22.32 -58.41
N ASN A 531 -9.15 22.50 -58.41
CA ASN A 531 -10.12 21.65 -59.12
C ASN A 531 -10.10 20.18 -58.68
N MET A 532 -9.70 19.90 -57.44
CA MET A 532 -9.79 18.58 -56.82
C MET A 532 -10.60 18.67 -55.53
N PRO A 533 -11.94 18.56 -55.56
CA PRO A 533 -12.77 18.84 -54.38
C PRO A 533 -12.76 17.75 -53.30
N ASN A 534 -12.13 16.58 -53.53
CA ASN A 534 -12.21 15.42 -52.63
C ASN A 534 -10.90 14.60 -52.56
N MET A 535 -9.76 15.23 -52.24
CA MET A 535 -8.56 14.45 -51.90
C MET A 535 -8.71 13.80 -50.51
N LYS A 536 -9.07 12.52 -50.46
CA LYS A 536 -8.72 11.66 -49.31
C LYS A 536 -7.28 11.20 -49.50
N VAL A 537 -6.36 11.74 -48.69
CA VAL A 537 -4.96 11.34 -48.70
C VAL A 537 -4.84 10.13 -47.77
N GLU A 538 -4.81 8.92 -48.33
CA GLU A 538 -4.34 7.75 -47.59
C GLU A 538 -2.80 7.74 -47.65
N PHE A 539 -2.16 7.90 -46.50
CA PHE A 539 -0.72 7.66 -46.37
C PHE A 539 -0.50 6.16 -46.21
N ASP A 540 0.22 5.55 -47.16
CA ASP A 540 0.70 4.18 -47.00
C ASP A 540 1.79 4.14 -45.91
N GLY A 541 1.43 3.57 -44.75
CA GLY A 541 2.32 3.40 -43.60
C GLY A 541 3.57 2.55 -43.90
N ASN A 542 3.62 1.84 -45.02
CA ASN A 542 4.80 1.10 -45.46
C ASN A 542 5.98 2.01 -45.85
N ASN A 543 5.74 3.30 -46.10
CA ASN A 543 6.79 4.27 -46.41
C ASN A 543 7.41 4.94 -45.17
N ILE A 544 6.99 4.54 -43.96
CA ILE A 544 7.59 5.00 -42.70
C ILE A 544 8.82 4.14 -42.41
N ILE A 545 10.02 4.73 -42.53
CA ILE A 545 11.27 4.05 -42.15
C ILE A 545 11.44 4.03 -40.63
N ASP A 546 12.05 2.95 -40.12
CA ASP A 546 12.26 2.77 -38.68
C ASP A 546 13.02 3.95 -38.05
N GLY A 547 12.50 4.46 -36.93
CA GLY A 547 13.05 5.62 -36.22
C GLY A 547 12.66 7.01 -36.75
N SER A 548 11.89 7.12 -37.85
CA SER A 548 11.47 8.43 -38.39
C SER A 548 10.37 9.13 -37.59
N ILE A 549 9.64 8.40 -36.72
CA ILE A 549 8.65 8.96 -35.80
C ILE A 549 9.06 8.64 -34.37
N ALA A 550 9.39 9.68 -33.60
CA ALA A 550 9.72 9.55 -32.18
C ALA A 550 8.47 9.16 -31.38
N PHE A 551 8.63 8.29 -30.36
CA PHE A 551 7.53 7.79 -29.53
C PHE A 551 6.63 8.90 -28.96
N SER A 552 7.23 10.03 -28.57
CA SER A 552 6.52 11.21 -28.05
C SER A 552 5.62 11.92 -29.05
N LYS A 553 5.75 11.60 -30.34
CA LYS A 553 4.97 12.18 -31.44
C LYS A 553 3.83 11.26 -31.94
N LEU A 554 3.67 10.08 -31.35
CA LEU A 554 2.50 9.22 -31.60
C LEU A 554 1.29 9.74 -30.82
N GLY A 555 0.08 9.49 -31.33
CA GLY A 555 -1.17 9.75 -30.60
C GLY A 555 -1.17 9.05 -29.24
N GLN A 556 -1.76 9.68 -28.22
CA GLN A 556 -1.67 9.20 -26.84
C GLN A 556 -2.38 7.84 -26.66
N ASP A 557 -3.41 7.59 -27.45
CA ASP A 557 -4.09 6.32 -27.67
C ASP A 557 -3.18 5.23 -28.26
N VAL A 558 -2.34 5.57 -29.24
CA VAL A 558 -1.37 4.65 -29.85
C VAL A 558 -0.20 4.37 -28.90
N GLN A 559 0.30 5.39 -28.18
CA GLN A 559 1.29 5.20 -27.12
C GLN A 559 0.75 4.27 -26.01
N TYR A 560 -0.52 4.45 -25.64
CA TYR A 560 -1.20 3.62 -24.64
C TYR A 560 -1.39 2.18 -25.15
N ALA A 561 -1.79 2.00 -26.41
CA ALA A 561 -1.94 0.68 -27.03
C ALA A 561 -0.60 -0.07 -27.13
N ILE A 562 0.51 0.59 -27.46
CA ILE A 562 1.85 -0.03 -27.54
C ILE A 562 2.35 -0.42 -26.15
N ASN A 563 2.19 0.45 -25.15
CA ASN A 563 2.56 0.14 -23.76
C ASN A 563 1.71 -1.01 -23.18
N ASN A 564 0.45 -1.14 -23.62
CA ASN A 564 -0.45 -2.23 -23.23
C ASN A 564 -0.33 -3.50 -24.09
N ALA A 565 0.26 -3.42 -25.29
CA ALA A 565 0.46 -4.57 -26.17
C ALA A 565 1.50 -5.56 -25.61
N GLY A 566 2.37 -5.12 -24.70
CA GLY A 566 3.20 -6.02 -23.88
C GLY A 566 2.40 -6.90 -22.90
N GLY A 567 1.08 -6.68 -22.77
CA GLY A 567 0.20 -7.35 -21.81
C GLY A 567 -1.05 -8.03 -22.41
N LYS A 568 -1.14 -8.25 -23.73
CA LYS A 568 -2.32 -8.88 -24.34
C LYS A 568 -2.34 -10.41 -24.20
N ILE A 569 -2.75 -10.90 -23.04
CA ILE A 569 -3.61 -12.09 -22.94
C ILE A 569 -5.01 -11.57 -22.64
N GLU A 570 -5.85 -11.50 -23.65
CA GLU A 570 -7.24 -11.11 -23.51
C GLU A 570 -8.03 -12.31 -22.93
N LEU A 571 -8.40 -12.23 -21.65
CA LEU A 571 -9.31 -13.19 -21.05
C LEU A 571 -10.72 -12.89 -21.57
N VAL A 572 -11.17 -13.69 -22.53
CA VAL A 572 -12.55 -13.63 -23.03
C VAL A 572 -13.49 -14.07 -21.91
N ASP A 573 -14.26 -13.13 -21.37
CA ASP A 573 -15.14 -13.32 -20.20
C ASP A 573 -16.45 -14.07 -20.54
N ASN A 574 -16.55 -14.64 -21.74
CA ASN A 574 -17.71 -15.43 -22.18
C ASN A 574 -17.29 -16.68 -22.99
N LEU A 575 -17.78 -17.86 -22.57
CA LEU A 575 -17.49 -19.18 -23.16
C LEU A 575 -18.13 -19.41 -24.55
N THR A 576 -18.70 -18.38 -25.17
CA THR A 576 -19.29 -18.44 -26.51
C THR A 576 -18.69 -17.31 -27.35
N THR A 577 -17.81 -17.69 -28.27
CA THR A 577 -17.27 -16.81 -29.32
C THR A 577 -17.67 -17.40 -30.67
N ASP A 578 -18.14 -16.55 -31.56
CA ASP A 578 -18.47 -16.85 -32.96
C ASP A 578 -17.20 -16.88 -33.85
N ASP A 579 -16.07 -16.43 -33.32
CA ASP A 579 -14.74 -16.51 -33.93
C ASP A 579 -14.04 -17.86 -33.64
N ALA A 580 -13.89 -18.68 -34.68
CA ALA A 580 -13.27 -20.01 -34.61
C ALA A 580 -11.76 -19.98 -34.26
N THR A 581 -11.05 -18.87 -34.45
CA THR A 581 -9.62 -18.77 -34.10
C THR A 581 -9.37 -18.57 -32.61
N LYS A 582 -10.39 -18.16 -31.86
CA LYS A 582 -10.36 -17.97 -30.40
C LYS A 582 -10.84 -19.20 -29.61
N ALA A 583 -11.29 -20.24 -30.33
CA ALA A 583 -11.87 -21.45 -29.75
C ALA A 583 -10.87 -22.37 -29.02
N LEU A 584 -9.55 -22.16 -29.16
CA LEU A 584 -8.53 -23.00 -28.50
C LEU A 584 -8.48 -22.80 -26.97
N ALA A 585 -9.05 -21.71 -26.43
CA ALA A 585 -9.17 -21.49 -24.98
C ALA A 585 -10.49 -22.04 -24.40
N ALA A 586 -11.58 -22.13 -25.18
CA ALA A 586 -12.87 -22.59 -24.69
C ALA A 586 -12.86 -24.10 -24.37
N SER A 587 -12.16 -24.91 -25.17
CA SER A 587 -12.04 -26.35 -24.90
C SER A 587 -11.24 -26.65 -23.61
N GLN A 588 -10.17 -25.89 -23.36
CA GLN A 588 -9.40 -25.99 -22.13
C GLN A 588 -10.15 -25.41 -20.93
N GLY A 589 -10.89 -24.31 -21.11
CA GLY A 589 -11.75 -23.71 -20.07
C GLY A 589 -12.87 -24.65 -19.63
N VAL A 590 -13.49 -25.39 -20.55
CA VAL A 590 -14.48 -26.44 -20.22
C VAL A 590 -13.82 -27.58 -19.44
N VAL A 591 -12.60 -28.00 -19.80
CA VAL A 591 -11.86 -29.03 -19.05
C VAL A 591 -11.49 -28.55 -17.65
N ILE A 592 -10.98 -27.32 -17.51
CA ILE A 592 -10.62 -26.71 -16.22
C ILE A 592 -11.86 -26.51 -15.36
N LYS A 593 -12.98 -26.01 -15.91
CA LYS A 593 -14.24 -25.91 -15.19
C LYS A 593 -14.75 -27.29 -14.75
N LYS A 594 -14.63 -28.32 -15.60
CA LYS A 594 -15.02 -29.69 -15.24
C LYS A 594 -14.11 -30.29 -14.16
N GLU A 595 -12.84 -29.90 -14.09
CA GLU A 595 -11.91 -30.25 -13.01
C GLU A 595 -12.13 -29.42 -11.73
N LEU A 596 -12.52 -28.15 -11.85
CA LEU A 596 -12.85 -27.26 -10.73
C LEU A 596 -14.19 -27.66 -10.09
N ASP A 597 -15.19 -27.98 -10.91
CA ASP A 597 -16.49 -28.52 -10.50
C ASP A 597 -16.35 -29.93 -9.89
N LYS A 598 -15.23 -30.64 -10.11
CA LYS A 598 -14.87 -31.87 -9.36
C LYS A 598 -14.20 -31.56 -8.03
N LYS A 599 -13.49 -30.44 -7.91
CA LYS A 599 -12.77 -30.02 -6.68
C LYS A 599 -13.64 -29.21 -5.72
N TRP A 600 -14.66 -28.50 -6.21
CA TRP A 600 -15.60 -27.69 -5.43
C TRP A 600 -17.02 -28.27 -5.50
N GLN A 601 -17.18 -29.53 -5.10
CA GLN A 601 -18.50 -30.16 -5.02
C GLN A 601 -19.18 -29.88 -3.69
N LYS A 602 -20.18 -28.98 -3.72
CA LYS A 602 -21.22 -28.93 -2.69
C LYS A 602 -21.88 -30.31 -2.62
N GLY A 603 -21.79 -30.96 -1.45
CA GLY A 603 -22.36 -32.29 -1.21
C GLY A 603 -21.40 -33.49 -1.28
N VAL A 604 -20.09 -33.30 -1.51
CA VAL A 604 -19.08 -34.39 -1.33
C VAL A 604 -18.12 -34.09 -0.18
N TYR A 605 -17.73 -32.83 0.01
CA TYR A 605 -16.90 -32.41 1.16
C TYR A 605 -17.36 -31.10 1.82
N ASN A 606 -18.46 -30.49 1.40
CA ASN A 606 -18.88 -29.17 1.91
C ASN A 606 -20.17 -29.31 2.72
N ASP A 607 -20.06 -29.93 3.90
CA ASP A 607 -21.07 -29.84 4.96
C ASP A 607 -20.93 -28.46 5.62
N THR A 608 -22.04 -27.75 5.86
CA THR A 608 -22.02 -26.43 6.53
C THR A 608 -21.48 -26.50 7.95
N ASP A 609 -21.56 -27.70 8.55
CA ASP A 609 -21.17 -27.92 9.93
C ASP A 609 -19.73 -28.45 10.05
N ILE A 610 -19.04 -28.78 8.93
CA ILE A 610 -17.66 -29.30 8.92
C ILE A 610 -16.71 -28.41 8.10
N THR A 611 -15.66 -27.88 8.73
CA THR A 611 -14.68 -27.01 8.07
C THR A 611 -13.25 -27.59 8.08
N ASN A 612 -12.40 -27.14 7.15
CA ASN A 612 -10.98 -27.53 7.01
C ASN A 612 -10.74 -29.03 6.69
N LEU A 613 -11.15 -29.43 5.48
CA LEU A 613 -11.39 -30.79 4.97
C LEU A 613 -10.10 -31.60 4.68
N GLY A 614 -9.19 -31.64 5.64
CA GLY A 614 -7.91 -32.33 5.52
C GLY A 614 -8.01 -33.83 5.80
N HIS A 615 -7.02 -34.59 5.34
CA HIS A 615 -6.88 -36.00 5.73
C HIS A 615 -6.59 -36.15 7.23
N PHE A 616 -5.89 -35.18 7.83
CA PHE A 616 -5.40 -35.23 9.21
C PHE A 616 -6.10 -34.26 10.17
N THR A 617 -6.88 -33.33 9.63
CA THR A 617 -7.58 -32.30 10.39
C THR A 617 -8.99 -32.13 9.88
N ALA A 618 -9.93 -31.94 10.79
CA ALA A 618 -11.31 -31.55 10.48
C ALA A 618 -11.93 -30.90 11.72
N GLU A 619 -12.87 -29.99 11.50
CA GLU A 619 -13.65 -29.34 12.55
C GLU A 619 -15.14 -29.62 12.33
N LYS A 620 -15.92 -29.93 13.38
CA LYS A 620 -17.39 -30.01 13.33
C LYS A 620 -18.05 -29.19 14.42
N VAL A 621 -19.17 -28.54 14.10
CA VAL A 621 -20.02 -27.86 15.07
C VAL A 621 -21.31 -28.66 15.27
N LEU A 622 -21.60 -29.05 16.51
CA LEU A 622 -22.84 -29.70 16.91
C LEU A 622 -23.71 -28.72 17.71
N TYR A 623 -25.01 -28.71 17.44
CA TYR A 623 -25.98 -27.92 18.17
C TYR A 623 -26.96 -28.82 18.92
N ILE A 624 -26.81 -28.89 20.23
CA ILE A 624 -27.68 -29.64 21.15
C ILE A 624 -28.76 -28.70 21.65
N LYS A 625 -30.00 -28.97 21.25
CA LYS A 625 -31.16 -28.14 21.58
C LYS A 625 -31.62 -28.44 23.01
N GLN A 626 -32.35 -27.50 23.58
CA GLN A 626 -33.01 -27.71 24.87
C GLN A 626 -33.93 -28.95 24.86
N SER A 627 -34.58 -29.24 23.73
CA SER A 627 -35.48 -30.40 23.57
C SER A 627 -34.76 -31.76 23.55
N ASP A 628 -33.44 -31.78 23.42
CA ASP A 628 -32.69 -33.04 23.33
C ASP A 628 -32.48 -33.66 24.72
N TRP A 629 -32.42 -32.81 25.76
CA TRP A 629 -32.49 -33.15 27.18
C TRP A 629 -33.83 -33.83 27.51
N LYS A 630 -33.77 -34.99 28.18
CA LYS A 630 -34.94 -35.87 28.42
C LYS A 630 -35.66 -35.53 29.72
N ASP A 631 -34.94 -35.02 30.71
CA ASP A 631 -35.48 -34.72 32.04
C ASP A 631 -34.92 -33.41 32.65
N THR A 632 -35.75 -32.76 33.48
CA THR A 632 -35.44 -31.46 34.12
C THR A 632 -35.24 -31.55 35.64
N GLY A 633 -35.30 -32.76 36.19
CA GLY A 633 -35.16 -33.08 37.61
C GLY A 633 -34.01 -34.04 37.92
N ASN A 634 -33.42 -34.70 36.93
CA ASN A 634 -32.32 -35.65 37.08
C ASN A 634 -31.01 -35.16 36.45
N VAL A 635 -29.90 -35.77 36.88
CA VAL A 635 -28.63 -35.63 36.16
C VAL A 635 -28.78 -36.29 34.79
N GLU A 636 -28.40 -35.59 33.73
CA GLU A 636 -28.37 -36.16 32.38
C GLU A 636 -26.94 -36.22 31.86
N GLN A 637 -26.71 -37.10 30.89
CA GLN A 637 -25.40 -37.25 30.26
C GLN A 637 -25.52 -37.05 28.75
N LEU A 638 -24.67 -36.17 28.24
CA LEU A 638 -24.38 -35.95 26.82
C LEU A 638 -23.12 -36.73 26.46
N ASP A 639 -23.27 -37.67 25.54
CA ASP A 639 -22.21 -38.47 24.96
C ASP A 639 -22.00 -38.05 23.50
N ILE A 640 -20.82 -37.52 23.18
CA ILE A 640 -20.43 -37.19 21.82
C ILE A 640 -19.49 -38.29 21.33
N ASN A 641 -19.92 -39.02 20.30
CA ASN A 641 -19.24 -40.21 19.80
C ASN A 641 -18.46 -39.89 18.53
N ILE A 642 -17.13 -40.07 18.58
CA ILE A 642 -16.21 -39.85 17.47
C ILE A 642 -15.68 -41.22 16.98
N PRO A 643 -16.16 -41.74 15.83
CA PRO A 643 -15.89 -43.10 15.40
C PRO A 643 -14.60 -43.21 14.56
N PHE A 644 -13.44 -43.29 15.22
CA PHE A 644 -12.15 -43.43 14.49
C PHE A 644 -11.99 -44.76 13.75
N GLY A 645 -12.77 -45.78 14.10
CA GLY A 645 -12.77 -47.08 13.42
C GLY A 645 -11.52 -47.94 13.67
N GLY A 646 -10.77 -47.67 14.75
CA GLY A 646 -9.61 -48.48 15.16
C GLY A 646 -8.55 -47.67 15.93
N SER A 647 -7.29 -47.73 15.48
CA SER A 647 -6.20 -46.94 16.07
C SER A 647 -6.39 -45.47 15.75
N PHE A 648 -6.15 -44.58 16.71
CA PHE A 648 -6.11 -43.13 16.53
C PHE A 648 -5.07 -42.52 17.47
N THR A 649 -4.24 -41.62 16.97
CA THR A 649 -3.35 -40.81 17.80
C THR A 649 -3.45 -39.35 17.41
N GLY A 650 -3.73 -38.47 18.37
CA GLY A 650 -3.94 -37.07 18.08
C GLY A 650 -4.49 -36.24 19.23
N LEU A 651 -4.78 -34.99 18.88
CA LEU A 651 -5.37 -33.98 19.74
C LEU A 651 -6.81 -33.74 19.31
N ILE A 652 -7.72 -33.66 20.27
CA ILE A 652 -9.11 -33.25 20.05
C ILE A 652 -9.36 -32.05 20.95
N LYS A 653 -9.51 -30.88 20.34
CA LYS A 653 -9.90 -29.67 21.06
C LYS A 653 -11.41 -29.50 20.97
N VAL A 654 -12.05 -29.26 22.11
CA VAL A 654 -13.50 -29.14 22.19
C VAL A 654 -13.85 -27.87 22.94
N THR A 655 -14.72 -27.08 22.32
CA THR A 655 -15.27 -25.87 22.92
C THR A 655 -16.75 -26.08 23.18
N TYR A 656 -17.12 -26.09 24.45
CA TYR A 656 -18.50 -26.16 24.92
C TYR A 656 -18.97 -24.75 25.24
N THR A 657 -20.09 -24.32 24.66
CA THR A 657 -20.71 -23.03 24.93
C THR A 657 -22.16 -23.24 25.35
N SER A 658 -22.54 -22.71 26.50
CA SER A 658 -23.94 -22.65 26.96
C SER A 658 -24.43 -21.21 27.01
N THR A 659 -25.73 -21.03 26.76
CA THR A 659 -26.38 -19.72 26.85
C THR A 659 -27.03 -19.51 28.22
N TRP A 660 -27.27 -18.24 28.59
CA TRP A 660 -27.91 -17.83 29.85
C TRP A 660 -29.45 -17.98 29.85
N GLY A 661 -30.00 -18.80 28.95
CA GLY A 661 -31.45 -18.83 28.70
C GLY A 661 -32.29 -19.47 29.82
N ASN A 662 -31.76 -20.51 30.47
CA ASN A 662 -32.54 -21.35 31.40
C ASN A 662 -31.83 -21.67 32.73
N SER A 663 -30.49 -21.53 32.82
CA SER A 663 -29.76 -21.53 34.07
C SER A 663 -28.68 -20.45 34.06
N ASP A 664 -28.08 -20.19 35.23
CA ASP A 664 -27.01 -19.21 35.37
C ASP A 664 -25.70 -19.62 34.66
N SER A 665 -25.65 -20.72 33.90
CA SER A 665 -24.48 -21.19 33.13
C SER A 665 -24.12 -20.30 31.94
N HIS A 666 -23.72 -19.07 32.20
CA HIS A 666 -23.13 -18.19 31.20
C HIS A 666 -21.67 -18.59 30.93
N GLY A 667 -21.28 -18.57 29.67
CA GLY A 667 -19.93 -18.89 29.22
C GLY A 667 -19.78 -20.32 28.70
N GLY A 668 -18.64 -20.94 29.01
CA GLY A 668 -18.29 -22.23 28.43
C GLY A 668 -17.04 -22.86 29.03
N ALA A 669 -16.55 -23.89 28.34
CA ALA A 669 -15.30 -24.56 28.63
C ALA A 669 -14.54 -24.90 27.34
N THR A 670 -13.22 -24.76 27.36
CA THR A 670 -12.34 -25.28 26.32
C THR A 670 -11.50 -26.42 26.88
N VAL A 671 -11.49 -27.53 26.16
CA VAL A 671 -10.90 -28.79 26.60
C VAL A 671 -9.99 -29.33 25.51
N LEU A 672 -8.78 -29.73 25.89
CA LEU A 672 -7.85 -30.43 25.00
C LEU A 672 -7.72 -31.88 25.44
N TYR A 673 -8.34 -32.80 24.69
CA TYR A 673 -8.17 -34.24 24.85
C TYR A 673 -6.94 -34.72 24.09
N ARG A 674 -6.15 -35.58 24.73
CA ARG A 674 -4.93 -36.18 24.18
C ARG A 674 -5.13 -37.69 24.15
N ILE A 675 -5.29 -38.23 22.95
CA ILE A 675 -5.65 -39.63 22.75
C ILE A 675 -4.55 -40.31 21.96
N GLY A 676 -4.06 -41.42 22.50
CA GLY A 676 -3.19 -42.38 21.83
C GLY A 676 -3.77 -43.77 22.00
N ASN A 677 -4.61 -44.18 21.06
CA ASN A 677 -5.29 -45.46 21.03
C ASN A 677 -4.72 -46.33 19.91
N TYR A 678 -4.17 -47.49 20.24
CA TYR A 678 -3.59 -48.43 19.28
C TYR A 678 -4.27 -49.80 19.36
N ILE A 679 -4.64 -50.36 18.21
CA ILE A 679 -5.18 -51.72 18.09
C ILE A 679 -4.14 -52.70 18.68
N ASN A 680 -4.60 -53.65 19.51
CA ASN A 680 -3.80 -54.69 20.18
C ASN A 680 -2.89 -54.25 21.35
N GLN A 681 -3.03 -53.01 21.87
CA GLN A 681 -2.40 -52.62 23.14
C GLN A 681 -3.37 -52.74 24.32
N ASP A 682 -2.82 -53.12 25.49
CA ASP A 682 -3.52 -53.12 26.77
C ASP A 682 -4.07 -51.72 27.07
N ILE A 683 -5.26 -51.65 27.67
CA ILE A 683 -5.98 -50.40 27.98
C ILE A 683 -5.13 -49.52 28.91
N SER A 684 -4.29 -50.14 29.75
CA SER A 684 -3.40 -49.47 30.69
C SER A 684 -2.23 -48.71 30.04
N GLU A 685 -1.91 -49.00 28.77
CA GLU A 685 -0.79 -48.39 28.04
C GLU A 685 -1.22 -47.26 27.08
N ARG A 686 -2.53 -47.01 26.97
CA ARG A 686 -3.08 -45.98 26.08
C ARG A 686 -2.97 -44.60 26.70
N LEU A 687 -2.57 -43.61 25.91
CA LEU A 687 -2.66 -42.21 26.33
C LEU A 687 -4.14 -41.81 26.28
N ASN A 688 -4.74 -41.59 27.45
CA ASN A 688 -6.12 -41.12 27.57
C ASN A 688 -6.19 -40.05 28.67
N ASP A 689 -5.95 -38.80 28.30
CA ASP A 689 -5.96 -37.67 29.22
C ASP A 689 -6.63 -36.43 28.59
N TYR A 690 -7.00 -35.47 29.43
CA TYR A 690 -7.56 -34.20 28.99
C TYR A 690 -7.04 -33.03 29.83
N VAL A 691 -7.02 -31.85 29.23
CA VAL A 691 -6.70 -30.60 29.90
C VAL A 691 -7.88 -29.65 29.77
N LEU A 692 -8.46 -29.25 30.90
CA LEU A 692 -9.38 -28.13 30.96
C LEU A 692 -8.59 -26.82 30.80
N GLU A 693 -8.53 -26.30 29.58
CA GLU A 693 -7.82 -25.06 29.26
C GLU A 693 -8.56 -23.86 29.86
N THR A 694 -9.87 -23.82 29.72
CA THR A 694 -10.74 -22.80 30.31
C THR A 694 -12.03 -23.45 30.78
N ILE A 695 -12.59 -22.95 31.89
CA ILE A 695 -13.95 -23.26 32.32
C ILE A 695 -14.44 -22.10 33.20
N THR A 696 -15.63 -21.60 32.89
CA THR A 696 -16.24 -20.54 33.69
C THR A 696 -16.87 -21.12 34.97
N PRO A 697 -16.83 -20.40 36.12
CA PRO A 697 -17.40 -20.92 37.36
C PRO A 697 -18.89 -21.28 37.26
N ALA A 698 -19.65 -20.52 36.46
CA ALA A 698 -21.06 -20.76 36.24
C ALA A 698 -21.31 -22.02 35.42
N PHE A 699 -20.53 -22.25 34.35
CA PHE A 699 -20.57 -23.49 33.59
C PHE A 699 -20.17 -24.71 34.45
N ALA A 700 -19.10 -24.60 35.25
CA ALA A 700 -18.60 -25.70 36.10
C ALA A 700 -19.56 -26.11 37.23
N LYS A 701 -20.50 -25.24 37.61
CA LYS A 701 -21.53 -25.53 38.60
C LYS A 701 -22.59 -26.49 38.03
N ASP A 702 -22.96 -26.27 36.78
CA ASP A 702 -24.13 -26.88 36.15
C ASP A 702 -23.77 -27.98 35.15
N TYR A 703 -22.51 -28.04 34.71
CA TYR A 703 -21.98 -29.06 33.81
C TYR A 703 -20.66 -29.62 34.31
N TYR A 704 -20.47 -30.94 34.14
CA TYR A 704 -19.25 -31.65 34.52
C TYR A 704 -18.69 -32.44 33.33
N ILE A 705 -17.46 -32.12 32.94
CA ILE A 705 -16.75 -32.69 31.80
C ILE A 705 -15.88 -33.85 32.29
N HIS A 706 -16.06 -35.04 31.71
CA HIS A 706 -15.31 -36.24 32.10
C HIS A 706 -14.12 -36.52 31.18
N LEU A 707 -13.26 -37.42 31.65
CA LEU A 707 -12.30 -38.12 30.79
C LEU A 707 -13.07 -38.84 29.66
N PRO A 708 -12.52 -38.90 28.44
CA PRO A 708 -13.22 -39.55 27.35
C PRO A 708 -13.13 -41.07 27.53
N TYR A 709 -14.21 -41.75 27.15
CA TYR A 709 -14.28 -43.20 27.19
C TYR A 709 -13.94 -43.76 25.80
N ILE A 710 -12.96 -44.66 25.74
CA ILE A 710 -12.51 -45.26 24.48
C ILE A 710 -13.08 -46.68 24.38
N HIS A 711 -13.96 -46.90 23.43
CA HIS A 711 -14.59 -48.20 23.18
C HIS A 711 -13.61 -49.19 22.53
N GLU A 712 -13.84 -50.49 22.72
CA GLU A 712 -13.03 -51.55 22.10
C GLU A 712 -13.01 -51.47 20.56
N GLY A 713 -14.06 -50.89 19.94
CA GLY A 713 -14.15 -50.65 18.50
C GLY A 713 -13.45 -49.39 17.96
N GLY A 714 -12.76 -48.62 18.82
CA GLY A 714 -12.02 -47.41 18.40
C GLY A 714 -12.86 -46.13 18.35
N THR A 715 -14.09 -46.13 18.85
CA THR A 715 -14.88 -44.92 19.06
C THR A 715 -14.43 -44.23 20.35
N ALA A 716 -14.23 -42.92 20.33
CA ALA A 716 -14.06 -42.12 21.54
C ALA A 716 -15.36 -41.40 21.89
N THR A 717 -15.83 -41.59 23.12
CA THR A 717 -16.99 -40.89 23.66
C THR A 717 -16.53 -39.77 24.59
N LEU A 718 -16.83 -38.53 24.22
CA LEU A 718 -16.64 -37.38 25.08
C LEU A 718 -17.90 -37.21 25.93
N ILE A 719 -17.72 -37.22 27.25
CA ILE A 719 -18.82 -37.29 28.20
C ILE A 719 -18.97 -35.95 28.93
N VAL A 720 -20.18 -35.38 28.91
CA VAL A 720 -20.57 -34.21 29.70
C VAL A 720 -21.82 -34.54 30.49
N GLN A 721 -21.80 -34.32 31.81
CA GLN A 721 -22.97 -34.44 32.66
C GLN A 721 -23.59 -33.07 32.94
N LYS A 722 -24.91 -33.03 32.96
CA LYS A 722 -25.75 -31.85 33.19
C LYS A 722 -26.45 -31.97 34.54
N ALA A 723 -26.43 -30.89 35.32
CA ALA A 723 -27.14 -30.82 36.60
C ALA A 723 -28.66 -30.88 36.40
N PRO A 724 -29.43 -31.37 37.39
CA PRO A 724 -30.90 -31.37 37.34
C PRO A 724 -31.51 -30.06 36.86
N SER A 725 -31.06 -28.92 37.42
CA SER A 725 -31.63 -27.60 37.14
C SER A 725 -31.14 -26.93 35.85
N ALA A 726 -30.18 -27.50 35.14
CA ALA A 726 -29.65 -26.90 33.91
C ALA A 726 -30.46 -27.39 32.70
N THR A 727 -30.89 -26.50 31.80
CA THR A 727 -31.59 -26.89 30.55
C THR A 727 -31.16 -26.01 29.36
N ASN A 728 -29.95 -25.46 29.39
CA ASN A 728 -29.49 -24.58 28.32
C ASN A 728 -29.17 -25.37 27.05
N PRO A 729 -29.42 -24.78 25.85
CA PRO A 729 -28.86 -25.32 24.62
C PRO A 729 -27.32 -25.24 24.64
N PHE A 730 -26.69 -26.18 23.95
CA PHE A 730 -25.25 -26.37 23.88
C PHE A 730 -24.78 -26.21 22.43
N ILE A 731 -23.76 -25.38 22.22
CA ILE A 731 -22.97 -25.41 20.99
C ILE A 731 -21.65 -26.10 21.33
N VAL A 732 -21.33 -27.15 20.59
CA VAL A 732 -20.09 -27.91 20.76
C VAL A 732 -19.30 -27.85 19.47
N LYS A 733 -18.15 -27.17 19.52
CA LYS A 733 -17.19 -27.17 18.41
C LYS A 733 -16.10 -28.18 18.72
N ILE A 734 -15.88 -29.11 17.80
CA ILE A 734 -14.91 -30.20 17.90
C ILE A 734 -13.87 -30.00 16.81
N GLU A 735 -12.61 -29.90 17.20
CA GLU A 735 -11.46 -29.75 16.30
C GLU A 735 -10.54 -30.94 16.49
N ILE A 736 -10.35 -31.74 15.43
CA ILE A 736 -9.45 -32.89 15.47
C ILE A 736 -8.19 -32.59 14.69
N GLN A 737 -7.05 -32.94 15.27
CA GLN A 737 -5.77 -33.05 14.59
C GLN A 737 -5.14 -34.40 14.97
N GLY A 738 -5.07 -35.33 14.04
CA GLY A 738 -4.57 -36.67 14.34
C GLY A 738 -4.10 -37.49 13.14
N TYR A 739 -3.45 -38.60 13.46
CA TYR A 739 -2.91 -39.56 12.52
C TYR A 739 -3.54 -40.94 12.76
N ASN A 740 -3.65 -41.70 11.66
CA ASN A 740 -4.20 -43.06 11.62
C ASN A 740 -5.71 -43.07 11.94
N PHE A 741 -6.56 -43.11 10.91
CA PHE A 741 -8.02 -43.22 11.04
C PHE A 741 -8.52 -44.53 10.41
N SER A 742 -7.74 -45.62 10.54
CA SER A 742 -8.06 -46.93 9.95
C SER A 742 -8.41 -46.89 8.45
N GLY A 743 -7.66 -46.11 7.66
CA GLY A 743 -7.89 -45.96 6.21
C GLY A 743 -8.93 -44.90 5.82
N ARG A 744 -9.46 -44.15 6.80
CA ARG A 744 -10.41 -43.05 6.60
C ARG A 744 -9.70 -41.69 6.68
N SER A 745 -10.39 -40.61 6.31
CA SER A 745 -9.94 -39.23 6.56
C SER A 745 -10.53 -38.65 7.85
N ALA A 746 -9.88 -37.63 8.42
CA ALA A 746 -10.45 -36.86 9.53
C ALA A 746 -11.86 -36.34 9.21
N PHE A 747 -12.09 -35.92 7.95
CA PHE A 747 -13.42 -35.54 7.47
C PHE A 747 -14.46 -36.66 7.63
N GLN A 748 -14.18 -37.87 7.14
CA GLN A 748 -15.12 -38.99 7.22
C GLN A 748 -15.46 -39.37 8.66
N VAL A 749 -14.48 -39.27 9.56
CA VAL A 749 -14.70 -39.49 11.00
C VAL A 749 -15.57 -38.39 11.61
N MET A 750 -15.35 -37.13 11.25
CA MET A 750 -16.17 -36.02 11.73
C MET A 750 -17.59 -36.06 11.15
N ASP A 751 -17.76 -36.46 9.89
CA ASP A 751 -19.06 -36.62 9.24
C ASP A 751 -19.95 -37.59 10.03
N GLU A 752 -19.39 -38.73 10.44
CA GLU A 752 -20.07 -39.75 11.25
C GLU A 752 -20.10 -39.44 12.76
N THR A 753 -19.51 -38.34 13.22
CA THR A 753 -19.57 -37.95 14.63
C THR A 753 -20.99 -37.51 14.99
N ASP A 754 -21.55 -38.13 16.02
CA ASP A 754 -22.93 -37.92 16.48
C ASP A 754 -22.99 -37.77 18.00
N PHE A 755 -24.15 -37.41 18.55
CA PHE A 755 -24.34 -37.27 19.99
C PHE A 755 -25.62 -37.95 20.51
N PHE A 756 -25.57 -38.37 21.77
CA PHE A 756 -26.69 -38.97 22.49
C PHE A 756 -26.88 -38.28 23.83
N VAL A 757 -28.13 -38.08 24.22
CA VAL A 757 -28.50 -37.55 25.53
C VAL A 757 -29.38 -38.56 26.25
N TYR A 758 -29.05 -38.87 27.49
CA TYR A 758 -29.82 -39.79 28.31
C TYR A 758 -29.91 -39.36 29.77
N ASP A 759 -31.05 -39.72 30.36
CA ASP A 759 -31.35 -39.52 31.77
C ASP A 759 -30.66 -40.60 32.63
N LYS A 760 -29.99 -40.18 33.71
CA LYS A 760 -29.40 -41.11 34.70
C LYS A 760 -30.40 -41.64 35.72
N GLY A 761 -31.63 -41.11 35.72
CA GLY A 761 -32.74 -41.56 36.56
C GLY A 761 -32.65 -41.11 38.01
N SER A 762 -31.75 -40.18 38.32
CA SER A 762 -31.54 -39.69 39.69
C SER A 762 -30.95 -38.28 39.71
N PRO A 763 -31.40 -37.41 40.64
CA PRO A 763 -30.88 -36.06 40.82
C PRO A 763 -29.49 -36.03 41.48
N THR A 764 -29.08 -37.10 42.16
CA THR A 764 -27.86 -37.13 42.98
C THR A 764 -26.89 -38.24 42.61
N ASP A 765 -27.34 -39.28 41.91
CA ASP A 765 -26.43 -40.31 41.41
C ASP A 765 -25.50 -39.71 40.35
N SER A 766 -24.32 -40.31 40.17
CA SER A 766 -23.19 -39.72 39.42
C SER A 766 -22.47 -38.56 40.12
N GLY A 767 -22.73 -38.33 41.42
CA GLY A 767 -21.91 -37.45 42.26
C GLY A 767 -22.33 -35.98 42.26
N TYR A 768 -23.59 -35.67 41.95
CA TYR A 768 -24.15 -34.32 42.06
C TYR A 768 -24.63 -34.01 43.50
N PRO A 769 -24.37 -32.82 44.07
CA PRO A 769 -23.59 -31.73 43.48
C PRO A 769 -22.10 -32.06 43.43
N TRP A 770 -21.51 -31.97 42.24
CA TRP A 770 -20.09 -32.20 42.06
C TRP A 770 -19.29 -31.01 42.54
N LYS A 771 -18.03 -31.26 42.91
CA LYS A 771 -17.08 -30.18 43.13
C LYS A 771 -16.83 -29.48 41.78
N PRO A 772 -17.08 -28.15 41.65
CA PRO A 772 -16.90 -27.46 40.39
C PRO A 772 -15.48 -27.63 39.86
N GLN A 773 -15.39 -28.03 38.59
CA GLN A 773 -14.10 -28.19 37.93
C GLN A 773 -13.45 -26.82 37.71
N VAL A 774 -12.13 -26.78 37.87
CA VAL A 774 -11.34 -25.57 37.66
C VAL A 774 -10.45 -25.76 36.45
N SER A 775 -10.22 -24.67 35.71
CA SER A 775 -9.23 -24.68 34.64
C SER A 775 -7.85 -24.98 35.23
N ARG A 776 -7.03 -25.71 34.46
CA ARG A 776 -5.63 -25.96 34.80
C ARG A 776 -4.76 -24.71 34.63
N ILE A 777 -5.30 -23.65 34.01
CA ILE A 777 -4.76 -22.30 34.03
C ILE A 777 -5.38 -21.59 35.24
N PRO A 778 -4.62 -21.34 36.33
CA PRO A 778 -5.18 -20.66 37.50
C PRO A 778 -5.66 -19.26 37.10
N THR A 779 -6.93 -18.95 37.39
CA THR A 779 -7.40 -17.57 37.31
C THR A 779 -6.66 -16.71 38.33
N LEU A 780 -6.50 -15.41 38.06
CA LEU A 780 -5.81 -14.48 38.97
C LEU A 780 -6.42 -14.50 40.40
N ALA A 781 -7.72 -14.81 40.52
CA ALA A 781 -8.43 -14.98 41.79
C ALA A 781 -8.06 -16.27 42.55
N VAL A 782 -7.68 -17.35 41.85
CA VAL A 782 -7.16 -18.59 42.44
C VAL A 782 -5.71 -18.39 42.86
N TRP A 783 -4.91 -17.65 42.09
CA TRP A 783 -3.55 -17.24 42.46
C TRP A 783 -3.52 -16.47 43.80
N ASN A 784 -4.49 -15.57 44.01
CA ASN A 784 -4.63 -14.81 45.25
C ASN A 784 -5.16 -15.62 46.44
N LYS A 785 -5.85 -16.75 46.20
CA LYS A 785 -6.27 -17.70 47.27
C LYS A 785 -5.18 -18.73 47.62
N TRP A 786 -4.22 -18.94 46.72
CA TRP A 786 -3.07 -19.82 46.93
C TRP A 786 -2.00 -19.20 47.87
N ASP A 787 -2.06 -17.88 48.11
CA ASP A 787 -1.14 -17.14 48.99
C ASP A 787 -1.33 -17.45 50.48
N THR A 788 -2.57 -17.66 50.95
CA THR A 788 -2.85 -17.78 52.39
C THR A 788 -3.03 -19.22 52.91
N THR A 789 -3.43 -20.16 52.05
CA THR A 789 -3.86 -21.51 52.51
C THR A 789 -2.79 -22.58 52.31
N MET A 790 -1.95 -22.46 51.27
CA MET A 790 -0.85 -23.40 51.01
C MET A 790 0.34 -23.22 51.97
N TRP A 791 0.45 -22.09 52.68
CA TRP A 791 1.55 -21.90 53.63
C TRP A 791 1.51 -22.90 54.80
N ASN A 792 0.31 -23.33 55.20
CA ASN A 792 0.15 -24.30 56.29
C ASN A 792 0.27 -25.76 55.80
N ASP A 793 -0.09 -26.06 54.55
CA ASP A 793 -0.02 -27.42 53.99
C ASP A 793 1.38 -27.79 53.45
N ILE A 794 2.22 -26.80 53.08
CA ILE A 794 3.58 -27.02 52.55
C ILE A 794 4.58 -27.43 53.65
N ILE A 795 4.28 -27.17 54.93
CA ILE A 795 5.21 -27.50 56.05
C ILE A 795 5.21 -29.00 56.39
N ASP A 796 4.20 -29.78 55.98
CA ASP A 796 4.03 -31.17 56.44
C ASP A 796 4.53 -32.27 55.47
N GLY A 797 5.23 -31.90 54.39
CA GLY A 797 5.72 -32.87 53.41
C GLY A 797 7.04 -32.47 52.77
N ARG A 798 8.13 -33.12 53.18
CA ARG A 798 9.51 -32.83 52.78
C ARG A 798 9.77 -33.04 51.28
N THR A 799 10.58 -32.14 50.70
CA THR A 799 11.31 -32.17 49.41
C THR A 799 10.53 -31.97 48.10
N PHE A 800 10.95 -30.96 47.31
CA PHE A 800 10.62 -30.81 45.88
C PHE A 800 11.78 -31.33 45.01
N LYS A 801 11.49 -32.15 44.00
CA LYS A 801 12.46 -32.63 43.00
C LYS A 801 12.25 -31.93 41.66
N PHE A 802 13.32 -31.35 41.10
CA PHE A 802 13.39 -30.96 39.70
C PHE A 802 14.42 -31.84 38.96
N ALA A 803 14.35 -31.87 37.63
CA ALA A 803 15.11 -32.76 36.74
C ALA A 803 16.65 -32.57 36.73
N GLY A 804 17.22 -31.86 37.71
CA GLY A 804 18.67 -31.65 37.88
C GLY A 804 19.20 -31.90 39.30
N GLY A 805 18.36 -32.29 40.27
CA GLY A 805 18.81 -32.55 41.64
C GLY A 805 17.74 -32.27 42.71
N THR A 806 17.94 -32.82 43.90
CA THR A 806 17.08 -32.63 45.08
C THR A 806 17.59 -31.44 45.90
N HIS A 807 16.79 -30.38 46.06
CA HIS A 807 17.14 -29.24 46.90
C HIS A 807 16.30 -29.23 48.19
N ASN A 808 16.97 -29.04 49.33
CA ASN A 808 16.35 -29.06 50.64
C ASN A 808 15.80 -27.65 50.98
N VAL A 809 14.48 -27.52 51.05
CA VAL A 809 13.78 -26.22 51.09
C VAL A 809 13.64 -25.64 52.51
N ALA A 810 14.21 -26.28 53.52
CA ALA A 810 14.00 -25.96 54.93
C ALA A 810 14.55 -24.58 55.38
N ASN A 811 15.33 -23.89 54.55
CA ASN A 811 16.01 -22.64 54.92
C ASN A 811 15.64 -21.43 54.05
N PHE A 812 14.60 -21.52 53.22
CA PHE A 812 14.17 -20.39 52.39
C PHE A 812 13.13 -19.53 53.11
N THR A 813 13.38 -18.23 53.17
CA THR A 813 12.34 -17.24 53.46
C THR A 813 11.33 -17.18 52.29
N PRO A 814 10.07 -16.74 52.53
CA PRO A 814 9.05 -16.61 51.47
C PRO A 814 9.50 -15.78 50.25
N GLU A 815 10.45 -14.87 50.46
CA GLU A 815 11.00 -14.00 49.42
C GLU A 815 12.12 -14.69 48.61
N GLN A 816 12.94 -15.52 49.26
CA GLN A 816 13.96 -16.31 48.57
C GLN A 816 13.34 -17.44 47.74
N PHE A 817 12.25 -18.07 48.21
CA PHE A 817 11.52 -19.06 47.42
C PHE A 817 10.87 -18.42 46.17
N ARG A 818 10.30 -17.21 46.31
CA ARG A 818 9.78 -16.42 45.18
C ARG A 818 10.86 -16.11 44.15
N ASN A 819 12.05 -15.70 44.57
CA ASN A 819 13.15 -15.40 43.65
C ASN A 819 13.68 -16.64 42.90
N VAL A 820 13.69 -17.81 43.55
CA VAL A 820 14.05 -19.09 42.91
C VAL A 820 12.96 -19.54 41.93
N LEU A 821 11.68 -19.36 42.27
CA LEU A 821 10.56 -19.69 41.38
C LEU A 821 10.50 -18.74 40.17
N ASP A 822 10.70 -17.44 40.38
CA ASP A 822 10.73 -16.43 39.34
C ASP A 822 11.91 -16.65 38.38
N SER A 823 13.09 -16.99 38.88
CA SER A 823 14.25 -17.32 38.02
C SER A 823 14.06 -18.61 37.21
N TYR A 824 13.31 -19.59 37.73
CA TYR A 824 12.98 -20.82 37.00
C TYR A 824 11.87 -20.62 35.96
N LEU A 825 10.87 -19.78 36.25
CA LEU A 825 9.76 -19.47 35.35
C LEU A 825 10.19 -18.50 34.23
N VAL A 826 11.10 -17.56 34.51
CA VAL A 826 11.67 -16.62 33.52
C VAL A 826 12.47 -17.36 32.44
N ASN A 827 13.11 -18.49 32.76
CA ASN A 827 13.88 -19.28 31.78
C ASN A 827 13.02 -20.25 30.95
N ARG A 828 11.75 -20.50 31.30
CA ARG A 828 10.86 -21.42 30.56
C ARG A 828 9.62 -20.78 29.95
N MET A 829 9.23 -19.59 30.41
CA MET A 829 8.09 -18.84 29.90
C MET A 829 8.52 -17.42 29.56
N GLY A 830 9.24 -17.28 28.44
CA GLY A 830 9.35 -15.97 27.81
C GLY A 830 7.94 -15.47 27.48
N THR A 831 7.63 -14.23 27.88
CA THR A 831 6.39 -13.45 27.61
C THR A 831 5.22 -13.44 28.63
N PHE A 832 5.48 -13.34 29.94
CA PHE A 832 4.44 -12.87 30.89
C PHE A 832 4.97 -11.82 31.89
N LYS A 833 5.28 -10.61 31.39
CA LYS A 833 5.37 -9.39 32.21
C LYS A 833 4.59 -8.27 31.54
N CYS A 834 3.27 -8.32 31.61
CA CYS A 834 2.42 -7.21 31.18
C CYS A 834 1.05 -7.17 31.87
N PHE A 835 0.89 -7.54 33.15
CA PHE A 835 -0.45 -7.48 33.77
C PHE A 835 -0.48 -7.09 35.26
N ALA A 836 0.40 -6.19 35.70
CA ALA A 836 0.40 -5.68 37.08
C ALA A 836 -0.10 -4.22 37.24
N GLN A 837 -0.74 -3.60 36.24
CA GLN A 837 -1.21 -2.20 36.34
C GLN A 837 -2.68 -1.96 35.93
N SER A 838 -3.54 -2.99 35.89
CA SER A 838 -4.95 -2.81 35.51
C SER A 838 -5.88 -2.33 36.65
N GLN A 839 -5.46 -2.33 37.92
CA GLN A 839 -6.34 -1.91 39.02
C GLN A 839 -6.49 -0.39 39.22
N SER A 840 -5.74 0.46 38.50
CA SER A 840 -5.89 1.92 38.63
C SER A 840 -6.90 2.56 37.66
N LEU A 841 -7.58 1.78 36.80
CA LEU A 841 -8.35 2.34 35.67
C LEU A 841 -9.86 2.09 35.68
N GLY A 842 -10.45 1.49 36.72
CA GLY A 842 -11.91 1.50 36.92
C GLY A 842 -12.76 0.89 35.79
N LEU A 843 -12.20 0.04 34.93
CA LEU A 843 -12.93 -0.65 33.86
C LEU A 843 -13.32 -2.05 34.36
N THR A 844 -14.55 -2.17 34.88
CA THR A 844 -15.02 -3.44 35.47
C THR A 844 -15.74 -4.38 34.51
N ASN A 845 -16.19 -3.99 33.31
CA ASN A 845 -17.15 -4.81 32.55
C ASN A 845 -16.97 -4.85 31.01
N LEU A 846 -15.76 -5.01 30.48
CA LEU A 846 -15.56 -5.17 29.02
C LEU A 846 -14.44 -6.18 28.70
N MET A 847 -14.54 -7.41 29.21
CA MET A 847 -13.59 -8.47 28.88
C MET A 847 -14.18 -9.70 28.20
N ASP A 848 -15.43 -9.62 27.74
CA ASP A 848 -16.02 -10.63 26.87
C ASP A 848 -16.37 -9.98 25.52
N MET A 849 -15.61 -10.32 24.49
CA MET A 849 -15.79 -10.07 23.04
C MET A 849 -14.72 -9.19 22.37
N TYR A 850 -13.89 -9.89 21.57
CA TYR A 850 -13.03 -9.44 20.46
C TYR A 850 -11.70 -8.73 20.76
N GLY A 851 -10.62 -9.31 20.22
CA GLY A 851 -9.39 -8.60 19.84
C GLY A 851 -8.09 -9.08 20.49
N ILE A 852 -7.19 -9.65 19.69
CA ILE A 852 -5.79 -9.91 20.04
C ILE A 852 -5.11 -8.56 20.35
N LEU A 853 -4.45 -8.48 21.50
CA LEU A 853 -3.67 -7.32 21.92
C LEU A 853 -2.33 -7.30 21.16
N THR A 854 -2.27 -6.66 19.98
CA THR A 854 -1.00 -6.41 19.29
C THR A 854 -0.36 -5.09 19.76
N THR A 855 0.79 -5.25 20.42
CA THR A 855 1.87 -4.25 20.62
C THR A 855 1.62 -3.00 21.47
N ILE A 856 2.24 -2.97 22.65
CA ILE A 856 2.65 -1.74 23.34
C ILE A 856 4.02 -1.34 22.78
N LYS A 857 4.06 -0.43 21.80
CA LYS A 857 5.22 0.45 21.61
C LYS A 857 4.79 1.87 21.93
N PRO A 858 5.36 2.51 22.97
CA PRO A 858 5.26 3.95 23.10
C PRO A 858 5.92 4.58 21.87
N TRP A 859 5.23 5.49 21.20
CA TRP A 859 5.84 6.34 20.18
C TRP A 859 5.75 7.81 20.61
N THR A 860 6.82 8.54 20.37
CA THR A 860 6.91 10.00 20.46
C THR A 860 6.72 10.57 19.07
N ASP A 861 5.92 11.63 18.91
CA ASP A 861 5.89 12.39 17.67
C ASP A 861 7.02 13.42 17.62
N GLU A 862 7.32 13.92 16.42
CA GLU A 862 8.36 14.92 16.14
C GLU A 862 8.04 16.31 16.71
N SER A 863 6.84 16.49 17.30
CA SER A 863 6.35 17.74 17.88
C SER A 863 6.49 17.83 19.40
N GLY A 864 7.10 16.85 20.07
CA GLY A 864 7.44 16.92 21.49
C GLY A 864 6.25 16.80 22.45
N GLY A 865 5.10 16.30 22.00
CA GLY A 865 3.95 15.99 22.86
C GLY A 865 4.09 14.62 23.54
N GLY A 866 3.74 14.54 24.82
CA GLY A 866 3.98 13.39 25.72
C GLY A 866 3.55 12.00 25.22
N LEU A 867 4.09 10.96 25.89
CA LEU A 867 3.90 9.53 25.60
C LEU A 867 2.42 9.16 25.40
N LYS A 868 2.11 8.51 24.27
CA LYS A 868 0.74 8.10 23.88
C LYS A 868 0.55 6.60 24.07
N GLN A 869 -0.62 6.21 24.59
CA GLN A 869 -1.08 4.82 24.60
C GLN A 869 -2.25 4.67 23.60
N ARG A 870 -2.22 3.57 22.83
CA ARG A 870 -3.22 3.24 21.80
C ARG A 870 -3.67 1.80 21.98
N PHE A 871 -4.98 1.57 21.88
CA PHE A 871 -5.59 0.24 21.80
C PHE A 871 -6.54 0.21 20.61
N GLU A 872 -6.58 -0.92 19.89
CA GLU A 872 -7.40 -1.11 18.70
C GLU A 872 -8.22 -2.39 18.84
N THR A 873 -9.51 -2.30 18.54
CA THR A 873 -10.37 -3.45 18.27
C THR A 873 -10.61 -3.56 16.76
N SER A 874 -11.41 -4.54 16.32
CA SER A 874 -11.89 -4.63 14.94
C SER A 874 -12.58 -3.35 14.46
N ASP A 875 -13.20 -2.59 15.37
CA ASP A 875 -14.19 -1.56 15.05
C ASP A 875 -13.93 -0.18 15.70
N VAL A 876 -13.03 -0.10 16.68
CA VAL A 876 -12.83 1.11 17.51
C VAL A 876 -11.36 1.30 17.89
N ILE A 877 -10.88 2.55 17.85
CA ILE A 877 -9.54 2.92 18.37
C ILE A 877 -9.70 3.75 19.64
N PHE A 878 -9.00 3.37 20.70
CA PHE A 878 -8.93 4.13 21.95
C PHE A 878 -7.55 4.77 22.12
N LYS A 879 -7.51 6.06 22.47
CA LYS A 879 -6.25 6.80 22.72
C LYS A 879 -6.32 7.57 24.03
N ARG A 880 -5.16 7.74 24.66
CA ARG A 880 -4.96 8.70 25.78
C ARG A 880 -3.52 9.22 25.82
N TYR A 881 -3.35 10.38 26.44
CA TYR A 881 -2.07 11.08 26.59
C TYR A 881 -1.65 11.09 28.06
N GLN A 882 -0.35 10.99 28.29
CA GLN A 882 0.21 11.19 29.63
C GLN A 882 0.25 12.70 29.94
N ILE A 883 -0.45 13.12 31.00
CA ILE A 883 -0.48 14.52 31.46
C ILE A 883 0.76 14.81 32.31
N ASP A 884 1.17 13.87 33.17
CA ASP A 884 2.41 13.88 33.95
C ASP A 884 2.89 12.45 34.28
N ALA A 885 4.00 12.29 35.01
CA ALA A 885 4.59 11.00 35.35
C ALA A 885 3.61 9.98 35.98
N THR A 886 2.52 10.46 36.59
CA THR A 886 1.53 9.65 37.31
C THR A 886 0.10 9.77 36.77
N THR A 887 -0.20 10.80 35.99
CA THR A 887 -1.57 11.15 35.60
C THR A 887 -1.79 10.99 34.10
N TRP A 888 -2.86 10.30 33.72
CA TRP A 888 -3.27 10.08 32.33
C TRP A 888 -4.57 10.82 32.01
N SER A 889 -4.71 11.30 30.77
CA SER A 889 -5.99 11.81 30.28
C SER A 889 -7.04 10.69 30.23
N ALA A 890 -8.32 11.07 30.23
CA ALA A 890 -9.41 10.14 29.94
C ALA A 890 -9.17 9.42 28.60
N TRP A 891 -9.64 8.18 28.50
CA TRP A 891 -9.65 7.44 27.25
C TRP A 891 -10.64 8.09 26.28
N VAL A 892 -10.17 8.42 25.09
CA VAL A 892 -11.01 8.91 24.00
C VAL A 892 -11.31 7.73 23.08
N CYS A 893 -12.60 7.38 22.98
CA CYS A 893 -13.14 6.38 22.08
C CYS A 893 -13.33 7.00 20.69
N ILE A 894 -12.81 6.35 19.65
CA ILE A 894 -13.06 6.69 18.25
C ILE A 894 -13.82 5.51 17.64
N GLN A 895 -15.15 5.56 17.70
CA GLN A 895 -16.04 4.60 17.05
C GLN A 895 -16.12 4.91 15.55
N ASN A 896 -16.07 3.86 14.73
CA ASN A 896 -16.01 3.82 13.26
C ASN A 896 -14.62 3.97 12.63
N LYS A 897 -14.31 3.02 11.73
CA LYS A 897 -13.48 3.26 10.53
C LYS A 897 -14.16 4.34 9.70
N ASP A 898 -14.00 5.59 10.10
CA ASP A 898 -14.34 6.70 9.25
C ASP A 898 -13.27 6.81 8.17
N VAL A 899 -13.56 6.14 7.06
CA VAL A 899 -13.28 6.65 5.71
C VAL A 899 -13.56 8.16 5.64
N ASP A 900 -14.45 8.69 6.50
CA ASP A 900 -14.71 10.11 6.68
C ASP A 900 -13.69 10.90 7.50
N ILE A 901 -12.86 10.36 8.41
CA ILE A 901 -11.91 11.21 9.17
C ILE A 901 -10.64 11.48 8.36
N ILE A 902 -10.21 10.50 7.55
CA ILE A 902 -9.14 10.71 6.57
C ILE A 902 -9.68 11.59 5.44
N LYS A 903 -10.89 11.35 4.92
CA LYS A 903 -11.53 12.27 3.96
C LYS A 903 -11.81 13.65 4.55
N LEU A 904 -12.13 13.77 5.83
CA LEU A 904 -12.33 15.05 6.52
C LEU A 904 -10.98 15.74 6.75
N PHE A 905 -9.94 15.02 7.14
CA PHE A 905 -8.59 15.60 7.24
C PHE A 905 -8.09 16.05 5.86
N GLN A 906 -8.31 15.24 4.82
CA GLN A 906 -7.98 15.57 3.44
C GLN A 906 -8.85 16.72 2.92
N SER A 907 -10.15 16.75 3.23
CA SER A 907 -11.09 17.81 2.85
C SER A 907 -10.78 19.12 3.57
N VAL A 908 -10.46 19.08 4.87
CA VAL A 908 -10.02 20.25 5.64
C VAL A 908 -8.64 20.71 5.17
N SER A 909 -7.73 19.80 4.83
CA SER A 909 -6.42 20.15 4.25
C SER A 909 -6.56 20.76 2.85
N ASN A 910 -7.41 20.20 2.00
CA ASN A 910 -7.72 20.73 0.66
C ASN A 910 -8.41 22.10 0.78
N GLY A 911 -9.41 22.22 1.65
CA GLY A 911 -10.10 23.49 1.93
C GLY A 911 -9.15 24.55 2.48
N LYS A 912 -8.21 24.16 3.34
CA LYS A 912 -7.15 25.04 3.86
C LYS A 912 -6.19 25.49 2.74
N ALA A 913 -5.78 24.60 1.85
CA ALA A 913 -4.95 24.95 0.69
C ALA A 913 -5.68 25.92 -0.25
N VAL A 914 -6.98 25.70 -0.50
CA VAL A 914 -7.83 26.61 -1.28
C VAL A 914 -7.92 27.99 -0.63
N VAL A 915 -8.15 28.06 0.69
CA VAL A 915 -8.18 29.33 1.42
C VAL A 915 -6.81 30.03 1.39
N ASN A 916 -5.71 29.30 1.56
CA ASN A 916 -4.35 29.85 1.48
C ASN A 916 -4.03 30.39 0.08
N GLN A 917 -4.49 29.71 -0.97
CA GLN A 917 -4.37 30.18 -2.34
C GLN A 917 -5.18 31.46 -2.56
N ALA A 918 -6.44 31.51 -2.09
CA ALA A 918 -7.25 32.72 -2.18
C ALA A 918 -6.62 33.93 -1.46
N VAL A 919 -6.01 33.72 -0.29
CA VAL A 919 -5.27 34.78 0.43
C VAL A 919 -4.04 35.24 -0.38
N THR A 920 -3.35 34.30 -1.02
CA THR A 920 -2.24 34.59 -1.95
C THR A 920 -2.70 35.40 -3.16
N ASP A 921 -3.82 35.02 -3.77
CA ASP A 921 -4.42 35.72 -4.92
C ASP A 921 -4.88 37.13 -4.53
N MET A 922 -5.27 37.33 -3.27
CA MET A 922 -5.58 38.66 -2.72
C MET A 922 -4.33 39.49 -2.38
N GLY A 923 -3.12 38.98 -2.64
CA GLY A 923 -1.86 39.72 -2.59
C GLY A 923 -1.00 39.48 -1.35
N VAL A 924 -1.39 38.55 -0.45
CA VAL A 924 -0.58 38.17 0.72
C VAL A 924 -0.19 36.71 0.58
N TYR A 925 1.06 36.47 0.14
CA TYR A 925 1.56 35.12 -0.07
C TYR A 925 1.38 34.25 1.18
N THR A 926 0.68 33.13 1.00
CA THR A 926 0.37 32.15 2.04
C THR A 926 0.58 30.76 1.45
N ALA A 927 1.62 30.06 1.92
CA ALA A 927 1.95 28.73 1.41
C ALA A 927 0.74 27.77 1.54
N PRO A 928 0.54 26.83 0.59
CA PRO A 928 -0.61 25.92 0.60
C PRO A 928 -0.75 25.12 1.90
N ASP A 929 0.36 24.81 2.57
CA ASP A 929 0.42 24.05 3.83
C ASP A 929 0.47 24.92 5.10
N ALA A 930 0.54 26.25 4.98
CA ALA A 930 0.68 27.20 6.10
C ALA A 930 -0.38 26.98 7.18
N THR A 931 0.00 26.96 8.47
CA THR A 931 -0.92 26.65 9.59
C THR A 931 -2.13 27.59 9.65
N PHE A 932 -3.27 27.18 10.22
CA PHE A 932 -4.45 28.05 10.36
C PHE A 932 -4.14 29.36 11.08
N ALA A 933 -3.21 29.38 12.03
CA ALA A 933 -2.76 30.59 12.70
C ALA A 933 -2.01 31.53 11.73
N THR A 934 -1.14 30.98 10.89
CA THR A 934 -0.45 31.71 9.82
C THR A 934 -1.44 32.24 8.79
N THR A 935 -2.37 31.41 8.31
CA THR A 935 -3.45 31.80 7.40
C THR A 935 -4.29 32.93 7.99
N ALA A 936 -4.69 32.83 9.25
CA ALA A 936 -5.50 33.87 9.91
C ALA A 936 -4.74 35.19 10.06
N ASN A 937 -3.43 35.15 10.35
CA ASN A 937 -2.60 36.34 10.37
C ASN A 937 -2.46 36.96 8.97
N ASN A 938 -2.28 36.14 7.94
CA ASN A 938 -2.19 36.61 6.56
C ASN A 938 -3.53 37.17 6.06
N ILE A 939 -4.67 36.58 6.46
CA ILE A 939 -6.00 37.16 6.22
C ILE A 939 -6.13 38.54 6.85
N ARG A 940 -5.60 38.76 8.06
CA ARG A 940 -5.61 40.08 8.70
C ARG A 940 -4.70 41.10 8.00
N LEU A 941 -3.75 40.64 7.19
CA LEU A 941 -2.90 41.49 6.35
C LEU A 941 -3.55 41.83 5.00
N LEU A 942 -4.69 41.21 4.66
CA LEU A 942 -5.51 41.59 3.50
C LEU A 942 -6.17 42.96 3.77
N SER A 943 -5.41 44.04 3.68
CA SER A 943 -5.97 45.39 3.71
C SER A 943 -6.47 45.75 2.31
N THR A 944 -7.76 45.49 2.04
CA THR A 944 -8.39 45.88 0.76
C THR A 944 -8.69 47.38 0.68
N ALA A 945 -8.46 48.15 1.75
CA ALA A 945 -8.62 49.59 1.75
C ALA A 945 -7.48 50.34 2.44
N LYS A 946 -7.02 51.43 1.82
CA LYS A 946 -6.05 52.37 2.36
C LYS A 946 -6.72 53.72 2.62
N LYS A 947 -6.33 54.38 3.71
CA LYS A 947 -6.73 55.76 4.00
C LYS A 947 -5.50 56.60 4.29
N GLY A 948 -5.57 57.88 3.95
CA GLY A 948 -4.45 58.78 4.19
C GLY A 948 -4.86 60.22 4.05
N VAL A 949 -3.84 61.08 4.09
CA VAL A 949 -3.98 62.52 3.88
C VAL A 949 -3.09 62.92 2.71
N GLY A 950 -3.66 63.62 1.74
CA GLY A 950 -2.95 64.21 0.62
C GLY A 950 -2.94 65.73 0.70
N THR A 951 -2.19 66.36 -0.21
CA THR A 951 -2.27 67.80 -0.47
C THR A 951 -2.75 68.02 -1.90
N TYR A 952 -3.54 69.05 -2.12
CA TYR A 952 -3.98 69.43 -3.46
C TYR A 952 -3.30 70.71 -3.90
N TYR A 953 -3.13 70.88 -5.22
CA TYR A 953 -2.48 72.04 -5.80
C TYR A 953 -3.28 72.56 -6.99
N PHE A 954 -2.97 73.78 -7.42
CA PHE A 954 -3.63 74.43 -8.54
C PHE A 954 -2.75 74.35 -9.80
N GLU A 955 -3.32 73.84 -10.89
CA GLU A 955 -2.62 73.68 -12.17
C GLU A 955 -3.61 73.89 -13.33
N SER A 956 -3.21 74.65 -14.36
CA SER A 956 -3.99 74.81 -15.60
C SER A 956 -5.47 75.16 -15.40
N TYR A 957 -5.74 76.12 -14.50
CA TYR A 957 -7.10 76.57 -14.13
C TYR A 957 -7.97 75.51 -13.41
N GLN A 958 -7.35 74.44 -12.90
CA GLN A 958 -8.03 73.36 -12.19
C GLN A 958 -7.37 73.06 -10.85
N THR A 959 -8.18 72.65 -9.87
CA THR A 959 -7.69 72.14 -8.58
C THR A 959 -7.43 70.64 -8.72
N VAL A 960 -6.20 70.19 -8.42
CA VAL A 960 -5.72 68.83 -8.65
C VAL A 960 -5.50 68.10 -7.32
N PHE A 961 -6.20 66.99 -7.13
CA PHE A 961 -6.02 66.03 -6.03
C PHE A 961 -5.31 64.81 -6.61
N ARG A 962 -4.06 64.55 -6.21
CA ARG A 962 -3.28 63.41 -6.73
C ARG A 962 -2.73 62.57 -5.58
N ILE A 963 -2.95 61.26 -5.64
CA ILE A 963 -2.34 60.26 -4.75
C ILE A 963 -1.60 59.24 -5.63
N THR A 964 -0.37 58.94 -5.24
CA THR A 964 0.52 57.97 -5.91
C THR A 964 1.15 57.03 -4.88
N GLY A 965 1.67 55.87 -5.32
CA GLY A 965 2.34 54.91 -4.45
C GLY A 965 1.41 53.90 -3.77
N LEU A 966 0.19 53.73 -4.30
CA LEU A 966 -0.63 52.58 -3.96
C LEU A 966 -0.05 51.32 -4.64
N ASP A 967 -0.28 50.16 -4.04
CA ASP A 967 0.11 48.84 -4.56
C ASP A 967 -1.03 48.17 -5.36
N PHE A 968 -2.12 48.91 -5.61
CA PHE A 968 -3.26 48.48 -6.41
C PHE A 968 -3.87 49.65 -7.19
N THR A 969 -4.68 49.34 -8.20
CA THR A 969 -5.55 50.29 -8.89
C THR A 969 -6.85 50.46 -8.08
N PRO A 970 -7.16 51.65 -7.55
CA PRO A 970 -8.37 51.87 -6.75
C PRO A 970 -9.67 51.63 -7.54
N ARG A 971 -10.62 50.88 -6.98
CA ARG A 971 -11.96 50.72 -7.55
C ARG A 971 -13.00 51.58 -6.85
N VAL A 972 -12.86 51.79 -5.54
CA VAL A 972 -13.66 52.75 -4.78
C VAL A 972 -12.74 53.85 -4.26
N ILE A 973 -13.11 55.11 -4.44
CA ILE A 973 -12.35 56.26 -3.94
C ILE A 973 -13.33 57.19 -3.24
N THR A 974 -12.99 57.69 -2.06
CA THR A 974 -13.69 58.79 -1.42
C THR A 974 -12.66 59.78 -0.91
N PHE A 975 -12.89 61.07 -1.13
CA PHE A 975 -12.04 62.09 -0.54
C PHE A 975 -12.84 63.27 -0.02
N ARG A 976 -12.24 64.03 0.91
CA ARG A 976 -12.80 65.26 1.47
C ARG A 976 -11.69 66.23 1.86
N THR A 977 -11.82 67.51 1.51
CA THR A 977 -10.89 68.53 1.99
C THR A 977 -11.09 68.87 3.46
N ARG A 978 -9.99 69.21 4.13
CA ARG A 978 -10.00 69.72 5.51
C ARG A 978 -10.18 71.24 5.58
N ALA A 979 -10.06 71.94 4.44
CA ALA A 979 -10.19 73.39 4.38
C ALA A 979 -11.63 73.85 4.68
N THR A 980 -11.77 74.95 5.42
CA THR A 980 -13.07 75.51 5.82
C THR A 980 -13.74 76.32 4.71
N THR A 981 -12.94 76.94 3.83
CA THR A 981 -13.37 77.83 2.73
C THR A 981 -13.66 77.09 1.43
N ASP A 982 -12.91 76.03 1.14
CA ASP A 982 -13.00 75.26 -0.10
C ASP A 982 -13.36 73.81 0.23
N ARG A 983 -14.66 73.52 0.33
CA ARG A 983 -15.19 72.20 0.70
C ARG A 983 -15.41 71.36 -0.55
N PHE A 984 -14.45 70.48 -0.84
CA PHE A 984 -14.58 69.45 -1.85
C PHE A 984 -14.80 68.11 -1.19
N TRP A 985 -15.71 67.33 -1.73
CA TRP A 985 -15.86 65.92 -1.43
C TRP A 985 -16.40 65.19 -2.66
N GLY A 986 -16.04 63.93 -2.80
CA GLY A 986 -16.46 63.11 -3.93
C GLY A 986 -16.24 61.63 -3.65
N THR A 987 -17.07 60.80 -4.29
CA THR A 987 -16.99 59.34 -4.24
C THR A 987 -16.98 58.78 -5.66
N TYR A 988 -16.05 57.87 -5.92
CA TYR A 988 -15.91 57.10 -7.14
C TYR A 988 -16.18 55.64 -6.83
N ASN A 989 -16.86 54.94 -7.73
CA ASN A 989 -16.92 53.49 -7.74
C ASN A 989 -16.92 53.01 -9.20
N ALA A 990 -15.95 52.18 -9.54
CA ALA A 990 -15.75 51.64 -10.88
C ALA A 990 -16.87 50.70 -11.36
N ASP A 991 -17.71 50.19 -10.45
CA ASP A 991 -18.80 49.25 -10.76
C ASP A 991 -20.13 49.93 -11.15
N PHE A 992 -20.26 51.25 -11.01
CA PHE A 992 -21.47 51.94 -11.43
C PHE A 992 -21.48 52.20 -12.95
N THR A 993 -22.59 51.85 -13.60
CA THR A 993 -22.80 51.94 -15.07
C THR A 993 -22.82 53.37 -15.62
N THR A 994 -22.93 54.36 -14.73
CA THR A 994 -22.72 55.78 -15.00
C THR A 994 -21.49 56.21 -14.20
N SER A 995 -20.32 56.14 -14.81
CA SER A 995 -19.02 56.45 -14.21
C SER A 995 -18.82 57.96 -13.98
N GLU A 996 -19.81 58.65 -13.43
CA GLU A 996 -19.71 60.06 -13.07
C GLU A 996 -19.16 60.19 -11.64
N PHE A 997 -17.85 60.41 -11.55
CA PHE A 997 -17.26 60.94 -10.33
C PHE A 997 -17.79 62.37 -10.12
N GLN A 998 -18.76 62.59 -9.22
CA GLN A 998 -19.24 63.93 -8.93
C GLN A 998 -18.45 64.55 -7.78
N VAL A 999 -17.68 65.60 -8.07
CA VAL A 999 -17.09 66.45 -7.03
C VAL A 999 -18.03 67.60 -6.72
N THR A 1000 -18.52 67.65 -5.49
CA THR A 1000 -19.26 68.80 -4.99
C THR A 1000 -18.28 69.79 -4.37
N ALA A 1001 -18.22 71.01 -4.91
CA ALA A 1001 -17.45 72.11 -4.36
C ALA A 1001 -18.42 73.14 -3.76
N ASN A 1002 -18.33 73.38 -2.44
CA ASN A 1002 -19.17 74.37 -1.74
C ASN A 1002 -20.69 74.23 -2.01
N GLY A 1003 -21.18 73.02 -2.27
CA GLY A 1003 -22.59 72.72 -2.52
C GLY A 1003 -23.04 72.76 -3.98
N ALA A 1004 -22.14 73.00 -4.93
CA ALA A 1004 -22.43 72.96 -6.37
C ALA A 1004 -21.59 71.90 -7.10
N SER A 1005 -22.21 71.19 -8.03
CA SER A 1005 -21.55 70.22 -8.92
C SER A 1005 -20.70 70.96 -9.96
N HIS A 1006 -19.44 70.57 -10.10
CA HIS A 1006 -18.52 71.15 -11.08
C HIS A 1006 -18.06 70.08 -12.07
N GLY A 1007 -17.74 70.49 -13.29
CA GLY A 1007 -17.08 69.61 -14.25
C GLY A 1007 -15.71 69.17 -13.72
N ASN A 1008 -15.44 67.87 -13.74
CA ASN A 1008 -14.17 67.31 -13.30
C ASN A 1008 -13.64 66.27 -14.27
N VAL A 1009 -12.32 66.21 -14.40
CA VAL A 1009 -11.61 65.13 -15.09
C VAL A 1009 -11.08 64.20 -14.01
N PHE A 1010 -11.51 62.95 -14.05
CA PHE A 1010 -11.13 61.93 -13.08
C PHE A 1010 -10.36 60.82 -13.79
N SER A 1011 -9.21 60.45 -13.24
CA SER A 1011 -8.37 59.38 -13.79
C SER A 1011 -7.89 58.46 -12.66
N VAL A 1012 -8.04 57.16 -12.88
CA VAL A 1012 -7.50 56.10 -12.02
C VAL A 1012 -6.42 55.38 -12.79
N PHE A 1013 -5.30 55.07 -12.14
CA PHE A 1013 -4.18 54.37 -12.75
C PHE A 1013 -3.58 53.37 -11.76
N TYR A 1014 -2.81 52.41 -12.28
CA TYR A 1014 -2.09 51.49 -11.40
C TYR A 1014 -1.16 52.27 -10.48
N GLY A 1015 -1.40 52.16 -9.17
CA GLY A 1015 -0.66 52.83 -8.13
C GLY A 1015 -1.17 54.21 -7.70
N GLY A 1016 -2.35 54.64 -8.13
CA GLY A 1016 -2.90 55.92 -7.66
C GLY A 1016 -4.20 56.39 -8.31
N PHE A 1017 -4.57 57.63 -8.00
CA PHE A 1017 -5.67 58.33 -8.65
C PHE A 1017 -5.41 59.83 -8.71
N GLU A 1018 -6.08 60.48 -9.64
CA GLU A 1018 -6.05 61.92 -9.82
C GLU A 1018 -7.42 62.47 -10.16
N VAL A 1019 -7.75 63.59 -9.52
CA VAL A 1019 -8.99 64.33 -9.73
C VAL A 1019 -8.63 65.78 -10.06
N ARG A 1020 -9.08 66.26 -11.21
CA ARG A 1020 -8.98 67.67 -11.61
C ARG A 1020 -10.36 68.30 -11.61
N VAL A 1021 -10.56 69.32 -10.80
CA VAL A 1021 -11.84 70.03 -10.66
C VAL A 1021 -11.73 71.39 -11.32
N ALA A 1022 -12.66 71.72 -12.22
CA ALA A 1022 -12.72 73.03 -12.90
C ALA A 1022 -13.27 74.13 -11.97
N HIS A 1023 -12.62 74.32 -10.82
CA HIS A 1023 -12.89 75.38 -9.86
C HIS A 1023 -11.55 75.99 -9.42
N PRO A 1024 -11.32 77.31 -9.63
CA PRO A 1024 -10.12 77.97 -9.14
C PRO A 1024 -10.16 78.05 -7.61
N THR A 1025 -9.16 77.49 -6.95
CA THR A 1025 -8.99 77.60 -5.49
C THR A 1025 -7.79 78.49 -5.18
N VAL A 1026 -7.88 79.23 -4.07
CA VAL A 1026 -6.84 80.17 -3.61
C VAL A 1026 -5.81 79.53 -2.68
N ASN A 1027 -5.96 78.23 -2.33
CA ASN A 1027 -5.20 77.56 -1.27
C ASN A 1027 -4.42 76.32 -1.76
N SER A 1028 -3.47 76.51 -2.66
CA SER A 1028 -2.53 75.45 -3.05
C SER A 1028 -1.73 74.95 -1.82
N GLY A 1029 -1.69 73.63 -1.60
CA GLY A 1029 -1.00 72.99 -0.48
C GLY A 1029 -1.90 72.60 0.70
N ALA A 1030 -3.21 72.88 0.65
CA ALA A 1030 -4.13 72.45 1.70
C ALA A 1030 -4.38 70.93 1.69
N MET A 1031 -4.71 70.37 2.86
CA MET A 1031 -4.85 68.94 3.06
C MET A 1031 -6.24 68.40 2.69
N PHE A 1032 -6.28 67.17 2.19
CA PHE A 1032 -7.51 66.40 2.03
C PHE A 1032 -7.34 64.99 2.57
N ASP A 1033 -8.40 64.47 3.18
CA ASP A 1033 -8.49 63.08 3.58
C ASP A 1033 -8.97 62.23 2.41
N TRP A 1034 -8.39 61.05 2.25
CA TRP A 1034 -8.81 60.09 1.23
C TRP A 1034 -8.92 58.69 1.80
N PHE A 1035 -9.81 57.92 1.20
CA PHE A 1035 -10.04 56.49 1.42
C PHE A 1035 -10.16 55.84 0.05
N VAL A 1036 -9.43 54.75 -0.17
CA VAL A 1036 -9.47 53.98 -1.43
C VAL A 1036 -9.54 52.50 -1.13
N SER A 1037 -10.30 51.74 -1.92
CA SER A 1037 -10.31 50.29 -1.87
C SER A 1037 -10.03 49.67 -3.24
N LYS A 1038 -9.43 48.49 -3.23
CA LYS A 1038 -9.26 47.64 -4.41
C LYS A 1038 -10.59 47.14 -4.93
#